data_AF-A0A1G4HYR7-F1
#
_entry.id   AF-A0A1G4HYR7-F1
#
_cell.length_a   1.000
_cell.length_b   1.000
_cell.length_c   1.000
_cell.angle_alpha   90.00
_cell.angle_beta   90.00
_cell.angle_gamma   90.00
#
_symmetry.space_group_name_H-M   'P 1'
#
loop_
_entity.id
_entity.type
_entity.pdbx_description
1 polymer ?
#
loop_
_entity_poly.entity_id
_entity_poly.type
_entity_poly.pdbx_seq_one_letter_code
_entity_poly.pdbx_strand_id
1 'polypeptide(L)'
;MSIAVEESSVSTDAAVQRTNDDSVVSKRSAVHKGYFDDPYLRFFVKKLSRRSPLINRGYYLRMLVITDVIERCIHHLRCLKIRCTVNTPPLPPTGNAVALPVQVISLGAGYDTLAMRLKQRPDYGNVHFYEVDFPAVMQSKSMLVKMAPFGSFPEDIVADPGGELVKLYGNNYWAVGTDLRSTNRDLVTCLREVSPQFSTDNPTVLYAECVMQYMPPVAASHLIKQIASAFPCAIFVAYDQLHPSDSFGTVMLSALRTKNSPLLSIGECPSGAAMVRRAIQQGMCKARFANFHDLSKFYISGDNHDRVEALEPFDEWEEWCEMCEHYGITMATTLSDEEMPDHSCFKEIMEQKEEELCAGLPCKSQGNEQNALRLENWPTGRFGFEGWGNGGAVAERLFSGDVLIISFGGFSVTRGHQRTNTLHVHSLRSGDRKVLQSSLSVEPPSLVFHSMSRVSRGSYVVFGGRTNPQDVASDAYLLRLELPTDGYGEEANIVATWSKLQQTADDGKLPVARYRHAATSVTNSGGDENTDMRNIFVFGGRCATGEFLNDAWLGGVGDGIIHWKLLRLSGDIPPPCCSSGVVDATMGSIVLLSGGLLRGGVSDSSLWSIDWVTGVCNKRDAIVGPRFSHTMCRVSVNGVTGVLVVGGSSTEPSASFQATQILLLDPVSGEITEALKLPPMCPTWTRHSCVALEDGAVGVLGGGFTCFSFGTFATKPLLLLLGGKRGGRNAHSWDVSKLESTSTSAAANAFSICCTVQRRPVEEQSLSVGSFSVLVNHPFKPVVFRDVDMGCCVKAWSDPAYLNRVEGNTRVSVHVARNTELLDFVTKNFSFQHVSFNELLDHCLASSAALAESGNLPGKLNEERETWYLRAVASNMKSERANIWRDFQGLKDDFVLPSATVDHIKPRMHQACLRISAPPLQLWTHYDTLDNVLCQIVGRKRVVLFPPSEYNNLYISGSSSAVTNIDKPDYMRFPRFIDASRHALEVEIGPGDMLFIPALWFHHITTLEGSYSMSVNVFFERLPHADYDKKDLYGNKDIPAASRLRAGIVKKVKEMISETAVERTSDGKALTPDLVEFALRQALQDLMEVADDMCTALR
;
A
#
# COMPACT_ATOMS: atom_id res chain seq x y z
N MET A 1 6.75 -47.06 -3.01
CA MET A 1 5.82 -46.25 -2.22
C MET A 1 6.55 -45.01 -1.76
N SER A 2 6.46 -43.94 -2.54
CA SER A 2 7.08 -42.65 -2.30
C SER A 2 5.95 -41.63 -2.14
N ILE A 3 5.82 -41.09 -0.94
CA ILE A 3 4.81 -40.10 -0.57
C ILE A 3 5.15 -38.81 -1.32
N ALA A 4 4.27 -38.41 -2.23
CA ALA A 4 4.31 -37.11 -2.86
C ALA A 4 3.90 -36.06 -1.82
N VAL A 5 4.76 -35.06 -1.60
CA VAL A 5 4.44 -33.87 -0.84
C VAL A 5 3.63 -32.97 -1.76
N GLU A 6 2.32 -32.90 -1.54
CA GLU A 6 1.46 -31.86 -2.11
C GLU A 6 1.77 -30.52 -1.42
N GLU A 7 2.29 -29.55 -2.17
CA GLU A 7 2.29 -28.15 -1.74
C GLU A 7 0.85 -27.63 -1.76
N SER A 8 0.14 -27.78 -0.63
CA SER A 8 -1.20 -27.24 -0.43
C SER A 8 -1.14 -25.72 -0.30
N SER A 9 -1.88 -24.98 -1.13
CA SER A 9 -2.17 -23.57 -0.89
C SER A 9 -2.91 -23.42 0.44
N VAL A 10 -2.35 -22.65 1.38
CA VAL A 10 -2.95 -22.45 2.71
C VAL A 10 -4.22 -21.62 2.57
N SER A 11 -5.36 -22.12 3.08
CA SER A 11 -6.64 -21.40 3.04
C SER A 11 -6.56 -20.05 3.76
N THR A 12 -7.39 -19.08 3.34
CA THR A 12 -7.47 -17.75 3.97
C THR A 12 -7.74 -17.85 5.47
N ASP A 13 -8.63 -18.75 5.90
CA ASP A 13 -8.93 -18.97 7.31
C ASP A 13 -7.70 -19.48 8.09
N ALA A 14 -6.92 -20.41 7.52
CA ALA A 14 -5.70 -20.88 8.16
C ALA A 14 -4.64 -19.77 8.25
N ALA A 15 -4.60 -18.84 7.29
CA ALA A 15 -3.75 -17.67 7.36
C ALA A 15 -4.21 -16.63 8.40
N VAL A 16 -5.53 -16.40 8.53
CA VAL A 16 -6.11 -15.57 9.61
C VAL A 16 -5.78 -16.17 10.98
N GLN A 17 -5.90 -17.50 11.15
CA GLN A 17 -5.54 -18.17 12.41
C GLN A 17 -4.06 -17.94 12.79
N ARG A 18 -3.14 -17.86 11.82
CA ARG A 18 -1.72 -17.57 12.08
C ARG A 18 -1.44 -16.13 12.50
N THR A 19 -2.39 -15.19 12.36
CA THR A 19 -2.22 -13.83 12.88
C THR A 19 -2.10 -13.82 14.41
N ASN A 20 -2.68 -14.82 15.10
CA ASN A 20 -2.44 -15.07 16.52
C ASN A 20 -0.94 -15.27 16.81
N ASP A 21 -0.26 -16.09 16.02
CA ASP A 21 1.16 -16.42 16.22
C ASP A 21 2.05 -15.17 16.05
N ASP A 22 1.73 -14.30 15.08
CA ASP A 22 2.44 -13.03 14.87
C ASP A 22 2.24 -12.05 16.05
N SER A 23 1.01 -11.97 16.58
CA SER A 23 0.62 -11.09 17.69
C SER A 23 1.29 -11.51 19.00
N VAL A 24 1.19 -12.80 19.37
CA VAL A 24 1.71 -13.32 20.64
C VAL A 24 3.24 -13.22 20.73
N VAL A 25 3.96 -13.35 19.59
CA VAL A 25 5.41 -13.16 19.55
C VAL A 25 5.78 -11.72 19.92
N SER A 26 4.98 -10.75 19.48
CA SER A 26 5.22 -9.34 19.75
C SER A 26 4.84 -8.96 21.19
N LYS A 27 3.70 -9.49 21.71
CA LYS A 27 3.34 -9.40 23.14
C LYS A 27 4.47 -9.95 24.03
N ARG A 28 5.02 -11.13 23.70
CA ARG A 28 6.14 -11.73 24.45
C ARG A 28 7.43 -10.91 24.38
N SER A 29 7.73 -10.28 23.23
CA SER A 29 8.89 -9.39 23.11
C SER A 29 8.78 -8.21 24.08
N ALA A 30 7.61 -7.58 24.16
CA ALA A 30 7.36 -6.48 25.09
C ALA A 30 7.50 -6.92 26.56
N VAL A 31 6.94 -8.07 26.93
CA VAL A 31 7.07 -8.65 28.29
C VAL A 31 8.53 -8.94 28.62
N HIS A 32 9.27 -9.58 27.72
CA HIS A 32 10.69 -9.87 27.93
C HIS A 32 11.53 -8.60 28.14
N LYS A 33 11.14 -7.49 27.53
CA LYS A 33 11.75 -6.17 27.68
C LYS A 33 11.28 -5.40 28.91
N GLY A 34 10.39 -5.97 29.73
CA GLY A 34 9.92 -5.35 30.97
C GLY A 34 8.82 -4.30 30.77
N TYR A 35 8.20 -4.23 29.59
CA TYR A 35 7.09 -3.29 29.37
C TYR A 35 5.86 -3.68 30.19
N PHE A 36 5.52 -4.98 30.20
CA PHE A 36 4.31 -5.53 30.80
C PHE A 36 4.65 -6.80 31.58
N ASP A 37 3.96 -7.06 32.69
CA ASP A 37 4.13 -8.29 33.46
C ASP A 37 3.10 -9.34 33.06
N ASP A 38 3.60 -10.45 32.50
CA ASP A 38 2.79 -11.60 32.10
C ASP A 38 3.61 -12.90 32.24
N PRO A 39 3.30 -13.75 33.23
CA PRO A 39 4.07 -14.97 33.48
C PRO A 39 3.76 -16.12 32.50
N TYR A 40 2.71 -15.98 31.67
CA TYR A 40 2.15 -17.06 30.86
C TYR A 40 2.61 -17.03 29.41
N LEU A 41 2.75 -15.85 28.81
CA LEU A 41 3.08 -15.69 27.37
C LEU A 41 4.34 -16.45 26.94
N ARG A 42 5.28 -16.69 27.86
CA ARG A 42 6.49 -17.49 27.61
C ARG A 42 6.24 -18.95 27.27
N PHE A 43 5.06 -19.49 27.60
CA PHE A 43 4.68 -20.88 27.31
C PHE A 43 3.94 -21.04 25.98
N PHE A 44 3.34 -19.96 25.47
CA PHE A 44 2.64 -19.95 24.18
C PHE A 44 3.57 -19.75 22.98
N VAL A 45 4.78 -19.22 23.21
CA VAL A 45 5.81 -19.04 22.18
C VAL A 45 7.09 -19.68 22.67
N LYS A 46 7.68 -20.59 21.89
CA LYS A 46 8.94 -21.25 22.28
C LYS A 46 10.15 -20.33 22.08
N LYS A 47 10.39 -19.84 20.87
CA LYS A 47 11.52 -18.96 20.52
C LYS A 47 11.23 -17.51 20.84
N LEU A 48 12.09 -16.86 21.62
CA LEU A 48 12.02 -15.43 21.84
C LEU A 48 12.51 -14.69 20.59
N SER A 49 11.64 -13.88 20.00
CA SER A 49 12.00 -13.01 18.87
C SER A 49 12.10 -11.58 19.35
N ARG A 50 13.16 -10.87 18.98
CA ARG A 50 13.29 -9.44 19.25
C ARG A 50 12.39 -8.65 18.28
N ARG A 51 11.83 -7.55 18.77
CA ARG A 51 11.09 -6.55 18.00
C ARG A 51 11.72 -5.17 18.21
N SER A 52 11.43 -4.23 17.32
CA SER A 52 11.88 -2.84 17.47
C SER A 52 11.23 -2.18 18.69
N PRO A 53 11.85 -1.12 19.26
CA PRO A 53 11.25 -0.33 20.32
C PRO A 53 9.83 0.16 19.99
N LEU A 54 9.60 0.63 18.75
CA LEU A 54 8.27 0.98 18.24
C LEU A 54 7.25 -0.14 18.43
N ILE A 55 7.57 -1.37 18.02
CA ILE A 55 6.66 -2.52 18.13
C ILE A 55 6.43 -2.90 19.60
N ASN A 56 7.47 -2.94 20.43
CA ASN A 56 7.32 -3.24 21.86
C ASN A 56 6.42 -2.22 22.56
N ARG A 57 6.62 -0.91 22.31
CA ARG A 57 5.79 0.17 22.85
C ARG A 57 4.34 0.08 22.37
N GLY A 58 4.11 -0.24 21.10
CA GLY A 58 2.75 -0.37 20.54
C GLY A 58 2.00 -1.55 21.17
N TYR A 59 2.66 -2.70 21.32
CA TYR A 59 2.06 -3.87 21.99
C TYR A 59 1.90 -3.67 23.49
N TYR A 60 2.79 -2.92 24.14
CA TYR A 60 2.61 -2.49 25.53
C TYR A 60 1.32 -1.68 25.70
N LEU A 61 1.14 -0.62 24.89
CA LEU A 61 -0.06 0.22 24.93
C LEU A 61 -1.32 -0.62 24.68
N ARG A 62 -1.29 -1.48 23.65
CA ARG A 62 -2.39 -2.41 23.33
C ARG A 62 -2.78 -3.29 24.52
N MET A 63 -1.80 -3.96 25.16
CA MET A 63 -2.07 -4.86 26.29
C MET A 63 -2.56 -4.11 27.54
N LEU A 64 -1.99 -2.93 27.80
CA LEU A 64 -2.36 -2.08 28.92
C LEU A 64 -3.78 -1.54 28.78
N VAL A 65 -4.11 -0.97 27.62
CA VAL A 65 -5.44 -0.40 27.35
C VAL A 65 -6.51 -1.48 27.41
N ILE A 66 -6.30 -2.64 26.78
CA ILE A 66 -7.31 -3.73 26.82
C ILE A 66 -7.50 -4.23 28.26
N THR A 67 -6.42 -4.37 29.04
CA THR A 67 -6.54 -4.80 30.44
C THR A 67 -7.37 -3.80 31.25
N ASP A 68 -7.01 -2.51 31.24
CA ASP A 68 -7.72 -1.49 32.02
C ASP A 68 -9.18 -1.29 31.56
N VAL A 69 -9.43 -1.22 30.24
CA VAL A 69 -10.80 -1.04 29.70
C VAL A 69 -11.71 -2.20 30.12
N ILE A 70 -11.23 -3.44 30.04
CA ILE A 70 -12.02 -4.61 30.45
C ILE A 70 -12.25 -4.62 31.97
N GLU A 71 -11.25 -4.28 32.78
CA GLU A 71 -11.42 -4.13 34.22
C GLU A 71 -12.47 -3.05 34.55
N ARG A 72 -12.42 -1.88 33.90
CA ARG A 72 -13.43 -0.81 34.07
C ARG A 72 -14.82 -1.27 33.69
N CYS A 73 -14.98 -1.98 32.59
CA CYS A 73 -16.27 -2.53 32.17
C CYS A 73 -16.81 -3.53 33.22
N ILE A 74 -15.97 -4.42 33.74
CA ILE A 74 -16.34 -5.36 34.81
C ILE A 74 -16.79 -4.61 36.06
N HIS A 75 -16.01 -3.62 36.50
CA HIS A 75 -16.34 -2.80 37.68
C HIS A 75 -17.63 -2.02 37.49
N HIS A 76 -17.82 -1.42 36.31
CA HIS A 76 -19.04 -0.68 35.98
C HIS A 76 -20.27 -1.60 36.07
N LEU A 77 -20.25 -2.77 35.43
CA LEU A 77 -21.38 -3.71 35.46
C LEU A 77 -21.70 -4.24 36.87
N ARG A 78 -20.69 -4.39 37.74
CA ARG A 78 -20.89 -4.79 39.15
C ARG A 78 -21.59 -3.72 39.98
N CYS A 79 -21.41 -2.45 39.63
CA CYS A 79 -22.00 -1.32 40.35
C CYS A 79 -23.45 -1.06 39.93
N LEU A 80 -23.91 -1.63 38.82
CA LEU A 80 -25.29 -1.47 38.36
C LEU A 80 -26.24 -2.10 39.39
N LYS A 81 -27.19 -1.30 39.88
CA LYS A 81 -28.34 -1.78 40.66
C LYS A 81 -29.33 -2.40 39.70
N ILE A 82 -29.02 -3.59 39.19
CA ILE A 82 -29.86 -4.29 38.21
C ILE A 82 -31.25 -4.50 38.83
N ARG A 83 -32.22 -3.68 38.39
CA ARG A 83 -33.64 -3.92 38.67
C ARG A 83 -34.03 -5.12 37.82
N CYS A 84 -34.04 -6.31 38.40
CA CYS A 84 -34.61 -7.48 37.75
C CYS A 84 -36.10 -7.23 37.49
N THR A 85 -36.45 -6.77 36.29
CA THR A 85 -37.84 -6.74 35.80
C THR A 85 -37.95 -7.54 34.52
N VAL A 86 -38.05 -8.87 34.67
CA VAL A 86 -38.91 -9.69 33.82
C VAL A 86 -39.56 -10.77 34.71
N ASN A 87 -40.85 -10.60 34.99
CA ASN A 87 -41.82 -11.62 35.44
C ASN A 87 -41.48 -12.53 36.65
N THR A 88 -40.98 -11.99 37.77
CA THR A 88 -41.05 -12.70 39.06
C THR A 88 -41.76 -11.85 40.12
N PRO A 89 -42.70 -12.42 40.91
CA PRO A 89 -43.40 -11.68 41.95
C PRO A 89 -42.41 -11.20 43.03
N PRO A 90 -42.66 -10.05 43.69
CA PRO A 90 -41.72 -9.48 44.63
C PRO A 90 -41.52 -10.42 45.82
N LEU A 91 -40.29 -10.90 46.02
CA LEU A 91 -39.88 -11.63 47.22
C LEU A 91 -39.89 -10.68 48.44
N PRO A 92 -40.23 -11.19 49.64
CA PRO A 92 -40.29 -10.39 50.85
C PRO A 92 -38.89 -9.85 51.24
N PRO A 93 -38.84 -8.70 51.95
CA PRO A 93 -37.59 -7.99 52.24
C PRO A 93 -36.87 -8.65 53.42
N THR A 94 -36.27 -9.81 53.19
CA THR A 94 -35.36 -10.45 54.16
C THR A 94 -34.25 -11.20 53.42
N GLY A 95 -33.04 -10.66 53.45
CA GLY A 95 -31.81 -11.37 53.05
C GLY A 95 -31.05 -10.72 51.88
N ASN A 96 -29.75 -10.49 52.08
CA ASN A 96 -28.77 -9.92 51.15
C ASN A 96 -29.06 -10.23 49.67
N ALA A 97 -29.24 -9.20 48.84
CA ALA A 97 -29.31 -9.37 47.39
C ALA A 97 -28.00 -10.01 46.90
N VAL A 98 -28.06 -11.24 46.38
CA VAL A 98 -26.92 -11.92 45.78
C VAL A 98 -26.61 -11.23 44.46
N ALA A 99 -25.48 -10.53 44.38
CA ALA A 99 -25.04 -9.89 43.14
C ALA A 99 -24.84 -10.95 42.05
N LEU A 100 -25.44 -10.73 40.88
CA LEU A 100 -25.26 -11.62 39.72
C LEU A 100 -23.77 -11.68 39.32
N PRO A 101 -23.26 -12.85 38.92
CA PRO A 101 -21.89 -12.97 38.43
C PRO A 101 -21.74 -12.19 37.11
N VAL A 102 -20.60 -11.52 36.93
CA VAL A 102 -20.26 -10.85 35.66
C VAL A 102 -19.61 -11.86 34.74
N GLN A 103 -19.96 -11.83 33.46
CA GLN A 103 -19.35 -12.66 32.43
C GLN A 103 -18.40 -11.82 31.57
N VAL A 104 -17.28 -12.41 31.17
CA VAL A 104 -16.32 -11.80 30.23
C VAL A 104 -16.09 -12.76 29.09
N ILE A 105 -16.39 -12.35 27.87
CA ILE A 105 -16.29 -13.17 26.66
C ILE A 105 -15.23 -12.55 25.74
N SER A 106 -14.09 -13.22 25.61
CA SER A 106 -13.03 -12.89 24.65
C SER A 106 -13.34 -13.53 23.30
N LEU A 107 -13.65 -12.71 22.31
CA LEU A 107 -13.98 -13.11 20.94
C LEU A 107 -12.70 -13.06 20.10
N GLY A 108 -12.32 -14.19 19.49
CA GLY A 108 -11.03 -14.33 18.81
C GLY A 108 -9.87 -14.26 19.80
N ALA A 109 -9.98 -15.02 20.90
CA ALA A 109 -9.08 -14.91 22.04
C ALA A 109 -7.63 -15.25 21.74
N GLY A 110 -7.37 -16.08 20.72
CA GLY A 110 -6.03 -16.59 20.43
C GLY A 110 -5.34 -17.14 21.69
N TYR A 111 -4.10 -16.74 21.90
CA TYR A 111 -3.32 -17.03 23.12
C TYR A 111 -3.36 -15.89 24.14
N ASP A 112 -4.47 -15.14 24.23
CA ASP A 112 -4.67 -14.17 25.29
C ASP A 112 -4.59 -14.84 26.68
N THR A 113 -4.12 -14.07 27.65
CA THR A 113 -3.80 -14.47 29.02
C THR A 113 -4.56 -13.63 30.04
N LEU A 114 -5.36 -12.64 29.60
CA LEU A 114 -6.09 -11.73 30.48
C LEU A 114 -6.93 -12.47 31.52
N ALA A 115 -7.71 -13.47 31.09
CA ALA A 115 -8.53 -14.28 31.99
C ALA A 115 -7.68 -14.97 33.08
N MET A 116 -6.53 -15.55 32.69
CA MET A 116 -5.61 -16.23 33.60
C MET A 116 -4.95 -15.26 34.59
N ARG A 117 -4.62 -14.03 34.15
CA ARG A 117 -4.07 -12.96 35.01
C ARG A 117 -5.10 -12.45 36.01
N LEU A 118 -6.32 -12.13 35.56
CA LEU A 118 -7.35 -11.55 36.42
C LEU A 118 -7.90 -12.55 37.43
N LYS A 119 -8.12 -13.81 37.04
CA LYS A 119 -8.69 -14.84 37.92
C LYS A 119 -7.85 -15.13 39.17
N GLN A 120 -6.54 -14.85 39.13
CA GLN A 120 -5.68 -14.98 40.31
C GLN A 120 -5.89 -13.88 41.36
N ARG A 121 -6.56 -12.79 40.99
CA ARG A 121 -6.86 -11.68 41.89
C ARG A 121 -8.20 -11.94 42.60
N PRO A 122 -8.27 -11.84 43.95
CA PRO A 122 -9.50 -12.09 44.71
C PRO A 122 -10.71 -11.29 44.24
N ASP A 123 -10.48 -10.06 43.77
CA ASP A 123 -11.52 -9.16 43.26
C ASP A 123 -12.28 -9.73 42.06
N TYR A 124 -11.75 -10.73 41.35
CA TYR A 124 -12.37 -11.36 40.17
C TYR A 124 -12.90 -12.77 40.45
N GLY A 125 -12.97 -13.20 41.70
CA GLY A 125 -13.47 -14.55 42.06
C GLY A 125 -14.89 -14.85 41.59
N ASN A 126 -15.75 -13.82 41.49
CA ASN A 126 -17.13 -13.92 40.98
C ASN A 126 -17.27 -13.46 39.51
N VAL A 127 -16.22 -13.59 38.70
CA VAL A 127 -16.25 -13.32 37.24
C VAL A 127 -16.10 -14.62 36.47
N HIS A 128 -16.97 -14.83 35.48
CA HIS A 128 -16.96 -16.02 34.62
C HIS A 128 -16.33 -15.66 33.28
N PHE A 129 -15.20 -16.25 32.97
CA PHE A 129 -14.45 -16.00 31.74
C PHE A 129 -14.73 -17.05 30.68
N TYR A 130 -14.96 -16.59 29.46
CA TYR A 130 -15.15 -17.41 28.27
C TYR A 130 -14.20 -16.91 27.18
N GLU A 131 -13.39 -17.80 26.64
CA GLU A 131 -12.53 -17.51 25.49
C GLU A 131 -13.05 -18.27 24.28
N VAL A 132 -13.19 -17.58 23.15
CA VAL A 132 -13.76 -18.14 21.93
C VAL A 132 -12.81 -17.87 20.77
N ASP A 133 -12.44 -18.92 20.04
CA ASP A 133 -11.68 -18.80 18.78
C ASP A 133 -11.94 -20.04 17.92
N PHE A 134 -11.38 -20.08 16.72
CA PHE A 134 -11.43 -21.24 15.86
C PHE A 134 -11.02 -22.53 16.60
N PRO A 135 -11.67 -23.67 16.29
CA PRO A 135 -11.36 -24.95 16.92
C PRO A 135 -9.88 -25.30 16.93
N ALA A 136 -9.17 -25.04 15.82
CA ALA A 136 -7.73 -25.33 15.69
C ALA A 136 -6.85 -24.45 16.59
N VAL A 137 -7.20 -23.17 16.77
CA VAL A 137 -6.46 -22.23 17.62
C VAL A 137 -6.64 -22.61 19.08
N MET A 138 -7.88 -22.85 19.52
CA MET A 138 -8.16 -23.27 20.90
C MET A 138 -7.57 -24.66 21.22
N GLN A 139 -7.57 -25.57 20.24
CA GLN A 139 -6.90 -26.86 20.37
C GLN A 139 -5.39 -26.68 20.59
N SER A 140 -4.74 -25.80 19.81
CA SER A 140 -3.32 -25.50 19.94
C SER A 140 -3.00 -24.84 21.29
N LYS A 141 -3.84 -23.90 21.75
CA LYS A 141 -3.74 -23.30 23.09
C LYS A 141 -3.78 -24.37 24.18
N SER A 142 -4.75 -25.28 24.11
CA SER A 142 -4.92 -26.39 25.05
C SER A 142 -3.71 -27.34 25.08
N MET A 143 -3.17 -27.69 23.91
CA MET A 143 -1.94 -28.48 23.83
C MET A 143 -0.75 -27.78 24.50
N LEU A 144 -0.57 -26.48 24.26
CA LEU A 144 0.52 -25.70 24.86
C LEU A 144 0.41 -25.60 26.38
N VAL A 145 -0.81 -25.38 26.90
CA VAL A 145 -1.08 -25.41 28.34
C VAL A 145 -0.75 -26.79 28.93
N LYS A 146 -1.19 -27.87 28.28
CA LYS A 146 -0.92 -29.26 28.70
C LYS A 146 0.57 -29.62 28.70
N MET A 147 1.35 -29.06 27.76
CA MET A 147 2.78 -29.31 27.63
C MET A 147 3.65 -28.47 28.58
N ALA A 148 3.09 -27.44 29.21
CA ALA A 148 3.87 -26.58 30.11
C ALA A 148 4.25 -27.32 31.40
N PRO A 149 5.39 -26.95 32.03
CA PRO A 149 5.79 -27.53 33.32
C PRO A 149 4.70 -27.41 34.39
N PHE A 150 4.61 -28.40 35.27
CA PHE A 150 3.68 -28.37 36.40
C PHE A 150 3.83 -27.08 37.22
N GLY A 151 2.72 -26.47 37.61
CA GLY A 151 2.68 -25.18 38.31
C GLY A 151 2.83 -23.94 37.41
N SER A 152 2.93 -24.08 36.09
CA SER A 152 3.01 -22.94 35.15
C SER A 152 1.68 -22.19 34.97
N PHE A 153 0.56 -22.89 35.17
CA PHE A 153 -0.81 -22.39 35.10
C PHE A 153 -1.56 -22.74 36.39
N PRO A 154 -2.65 -22.02 36.75
CA PRO A 154 -3.51 -22.38 37.88
C PRO A 154 -3.95 -23.85 37.83
N GLU A 155 -3.91 -24.54 38.98
CA GLU A 155 -4.19 -25.99 39.08
C GLU A 155 -5.62 -26.36 38.65
N ASP A 156 -6.56 -25.43 38.75
CA ASP A 156 -7.96 -25.64 38.34
C ASP A 156 -8.17 -25.56 36.82
N ILE A 157 -7.18 -25.11 36.04
CA ILE A 157 -7.26 -25.07 34.57
C ILE A 157 -6.84 -26.42 33.99
N VAL A 158 -7.83 -27.15 33.47
CA VAL A 158 -7.68 -28.47 32.86
C VAL A 158 -7.71 -28.36 31.34
N ALA A 159 -6.72 -28.98 30.70
CA ALA A 159 -6.58 -29.01 29.24
C ALA A 159 -7.15 -30.30 28.64
N ASP A 160 -8.15 -30.14 27.77
CA ASP A 160 -8.72 -31.22 26.95
C ASP A 160 -8.62 -30.89 25.45
N PRO A 161 -7.45 -31.10 24.82
CA PRO A 161 -7.28 -30.81 23.40
C PRO A 161 -8.10 -31.74 22.49
N GLY A 162 -8.62 -32.85 23.01
CA GLY A 162 -9.45 -33.82 22.28
C GLY A 162 -10.95 -33.53 22.36
N GLY A 163 -11.40 -32.73 23.33
CA GLY A 163 -12.79 -32.32 23.48
C GLY A 163 -13.32 -31.62 22.22
N GLU A 164 -14.58 -31.84 21.86
CA GLU A 164 -15.15 -31.30 20.62
C GLU A 164 -15.17 -29.77 20.65
N LEU A 165 -15.93 -29.21 21.59
CA LEU A 165 -16.19 -27.77 21.73
C LEU A 165 -15.33 -27.13 22.84
N VAL A 166 -15.22 -27.75 24.02
CA VAL A 166 -14.42 -27.24 25.15
C VAL A 166 -12.98 -27.74 25.03
N LYS A 167 -12.01 -26.82 25.03
CA LYS A 167 -10.58 -27.14 24.92
C LYS A 167 -9.82 -26.91 26.23
N LEU A 168 -10.23 -25.92 27.01
CA LEU A 168 -9.76 -25.66 28.38
C LEU A 168 -10.96 -25.38 29.26
N TYR A 169 -10.93 -25.84 30.51
CA TYR A 169 -11.96 -25.51 31.49
C TYR A 169 -11.35 -25.43 32.89
N GLY A 170 -12.00 -24.68 33.77
CA GLY A 170 -11.66 -24.58 35.18
C GLY A 170 -12.78 -23.91 35.96
N ASN A 171 -12.50 -23.48 37.19
CA ASN A 171 -13.54 -22.75 37.94
C ASN A 171 -13.79 -21.42 37.22
N ASN A 172 -15.03 -21.12 36.86
CA ASN A 172 -15.39 -19.85 36.21
C ASN A 172 -14.56 -19.52 34.94
N TYR A 173 -14.03 -20.52 34.23
CA TYR A 173 -13.22 -20.33 33.02
C TYR A 173 -13.47 -21.44 31.99
N TRP A 174 -13.75 -21.07 30.74
CA TRP A 174 -13.90 -21.99 29.62
C TRP A 174 -13.26 -21.43 28.35
N ALA A 175 -12.51 -22.25 27.61
CA ALA A 175 -12.03 -21.95 26.26
C ALA A 175 -12.73 -22.85 25.24
N VAL A 176 -13.35 -22.22 24.25
CA VAL A 176 -14.36 -22.81 23.36
C VAL A 176 -13.92 -22.67 21.90
N GLY A 177 -13.79 -23.81 21.22
CA GLY A 177 -13.43 -23.87 19.81
C GLY A 177 -14.65 -23.76 18.90
N THR A 178 -14.96 -22.57 18.39
CA THR A 178 -16.06 -22.35 17.44
C THR A 178 -15.78 -21.20 16.46
N ASP A 179 -16.42 -21.21 15.30
CA ASP A 179 -16.33 -20.15 14.31
C ASP A 179 -17.35 -19.05 14.62
N LEU A 180 -16.88 -17.84 14.91
CA LEU A 180 -17.72 -16.67 15.22
C LEU A 180 -18.66 -16.27 14.08
N ARG A 181 -18.43 -16.76 12.86
CA ARG A 181 -19.26 -16.50 11.67
C ARG A 181 -20.42 -17.50 11.53
N SER A 182 -20.43 -18.57 12.33
CA SER A 182 -21.40 -19.64 12.24
C SER A 182 -22.82 -19.17 12.59
N THR A 183 -23.76 -19.38 11.68
CA THR A 183 -25.20 -19.15 11.91
C THR A 183 -25.95 -20.44 12.32
N ASN A 184 -25.38 -21.62 12.04
CA ASN A 184 -26.01 -22.91 12.36
C ASN A 184 -25.86 -23.31 13.83
N ARG A 185 -24.73 -22.92 14.45
CA ARG A 185 -24.43 -23.08 15.88
C ARG A 185 -23.74 -21.80 16.32
N ASP A 186 -24.55 -20.83 16.70
CA ASP A 186 -24.10 -19.47 16.98
C ASP A 186 -23.36 -19.36 18.34
N LEU A 187 -22.77 -18.19 18.62
CA LEU A 187 -22.00 -17.94 19.85
C LEU A 187 -22.79 -18.30 21.12
N VAL A 188 -24.02 -17.81 21.25
CA VAL A 188 -24.84 -17.99 22.45
C VAL A 188 -25.21 -19.46 22.64
N THR A 189 -25.55 -20.15 21.56
CA THR A 189 -25.85 -21.59 21.57
C THR A 189 -24.64 -22.39 22.05
N CYS A 190 -23.45 -22.10 21.51
CA CYS A 190 -22.21 -22.74 21.94
C CYS A 190 -21.95 -22.53 23.44
N LEU A 191 -22.09 -21.29 23.94
CA LEU A 191 -21.80 -20.97 25.34
C LEU A 191 -22.78 -21.62 26.33
N ARG A 192 -24.07 -21.73 25.97
CA ARG A 192 -25.08 -22.44 26.78
C ARG A 192 -24.81 -23.94 26.87
N GLU A 193 -24.28 -24.54 25.81
CA GLU A 193 -23.98 -25.98 25.78
C GLU A 193 -22.75 -26.34 26.63
N VAL A 194 -21.74 -25.46 26.71
CA VAL A 194 -20.46 -25.77 27.37
C VAL A 194 -20.41 -25.46 28.85
N SER A 195 -21.22 -24.49 29.32
CA SER A 195 -21.19 -24.04 30.69
C SER A 195 -22.60 -23.94 31.26
N PRO A 196 -22.94 -24.75 32.28
CA PRO A 196 -24.21 -24.59 32.99
C PRO A 196 -24.28 -23.27 33.79
N GLN A 197 -23.15 -22.57 33.92
CA GLN A 197 -23.05 -21.28 34.61
C GLN A 197 -23.21 -20.09 33.67
N PHE A 198 -23.27 -20.33 32.35
CA PHE A 198 -23.51 -19.29 31.37
C PHE A 198 -24.98 -18.92 31.32
N SER A 199 -25.29 -17.62 31.41
CA SER A 199 -26.63 -17.08 31.19
C SER A 199 -26.55 -15.77 30.43
N THR A 200 -27.45 -15.56 29.47
CA THR A 200 -27.59 -14.29 28.77
C THR A 200 -28.14 -13.17 29.65
N ASP A 201 -28.76 -13.51 30.78
CA ASP A 201 -29.29 -12.53 31.74
C ASP A 201 -28.22 -11.95 32.66
N ASN A 202 -27.04 -12.59 32.72
CA ASN A 202 -25.92 -12.07 33.51
C ASN A 202 -25.28 -10.86 32.82
N PRO A 203 -24.82 -9.84 33.57
CA PRO A 203 -24.08 -8.72 33.01
C PRO A 203 -22.82 -9.22 32.28
N THR A 204 -22.65 -8.82 31.02
CA THR A 204 -21.63 -9.42 30.16
C THR A 204 -20.74 -8.36 29.50
N VAL A 205 -19.42 -8.49 29.64
CA VAL A 205 -18.44 -7.79 28.81
C VAL A 205 -18.03 -8.71 27.68
N LEU A 206 -18.12 -8.25 26.44
CA LEU A 206 -17.60 -8.96 25.27
C LEU A 206 -16.51 -8.11 24.64
N TYR A 207 -15.38 -8.71 24.26
CA TYR A 207 -14.33 -7.96 23.58
C TYR A 207 -13.69 -8.70 22.44
N ALA A 208 -13.31 -7.94 21.41
CA ALA A 208 -12.69 -8.39 20.18
C ALA A 208 -11.38 -7.61 19.96
N GLU A 209 -10.23 -8.27 20.07
CA GLU A 209 -8.91 -7.63 20.00
C GLU A 209 -8.21 -7.95 18.66
N CYS A 210 -8.38 -7.09 17.65
CA CYS A 210 -8.03 -7.31 16.23
C CYS A 210 -8.75 -8.51 15.61
N VAL A 211 -10.08 -8.45 15.58
CA VAL A 211 -10.91 -9.57 15.09
C VAL A 211 -11.96 -9.09 14.11
N MET A 212 -12.63 -7.97 14.41
CA MET A 212 -13.77 -7.52 13.62
C MET A 212 -13.36 -7.17 12.19
N GLN A 213 -12.14 -6.65 11.99
CA GLN A 213 -11.65 -6.32 10.65
C GLN A 213 -11.30 -7.55 9.80
N TYR A 214 -11.01 -8.71 10.39
CA TYR A 214 -10.73 -9.95 9.65
C TYR A 214 -12.00 -10.69 9.21
N MET A 215 -13.15 -10.40 9.81
CA MET A 215 -14.42 -11.00 9.41
C MET A 215 -15.02 -10.30 8.19
N PRO A 216 -15.75 -11.02 7.32
CA PRO A 216 -16.61 -10.39 6.31
C PRO A 216 -17.56 -9.36 6.95
N PRO A 217 -17.83 -8.21 6.32
CA PRO A 217 -18.65 -7.15 6.91
C PRO A 217 -20.02 -7.61 7.43
N VAL A 218 -20.69 -8.47 6.67
CA VAL A 218 -21.99 -9.07 7.03
C VAL A 218 -21.88 -9.92 8.29
N ALA A 219 -20.82 -10.74 8.40
CA ALA A 219 -20.61 -11.60 9.57
C ALA A 219 -20.27 -10.78 10.82
N ALA A 220 -19.40 -9.76 10.69
CA ALA A 220 -19.08 -8.84 11.77
C ALA A 220 -20.33 -8.10 12.28
N SER A 221 -21.18 -7.64 11.36
CA SER A 221 -22.44 -6.97 11.69
C SER A 221 -23.45 -7.93 12.35
N HIS A 222 -23.54 -9.15 11.83
CA HIS A 222 -24.40 -10.19 12.41
C HIS A 222 -24.00 -10.53 13.84
N LEU A 223 -22.71 -10.66 14.13
CA LEU A 223 -22.22 -10.92 15.49
C LEU A 223 -22.63 -9.81 16.46
N ILE A 224 -22.46 -8.53 16.09
CA ILE A 224 -22.91 -7.40 16.92
C ILE A 224 -24.43 -7.45 17.13
N LYS A 225 -25.19 -7.73 16.07
CA LYS A 225 -26.66 -7.85 16.15
C LYS A 225 -27.09 -8.96 17.09
N GLN A 226 -26.43 -10.11 17.02
CA GLN A 226 -26.66 -11.22 17.92
C GLN A 226 -26.39 -10.82 19.37
N ILE A 227 -25.27 -10.13 19.64
CA ILE A 227 -24.94 -9.64 20.98
C ILE A 227 -26.03 -8.66 21.48
N ALA A 228 -26.38 -7.67 20.66
CA ALA A 228 -27.39 -6.67 21.02
C ALA A 228 -28.76 -7.29 21.32
N SER A 229 -29.13 -8.35 20.59
CA SER A 229 -30.42 -9.03 20.74
C SER A 229 -30.45 -10.02 21.91
N ALA A 230 -29.32 -10.67 22.20
CA ALA A 230 -29.26 -11.77 23.16
C ALA A 230 -28.95 -11.31 24.59
N PHE A 231 -28.23 -10.22 24.78
CA PHE A 231 -27.76 -9.78 26.09
C PHE A 231 -28.42 -8.47 26.54
N PRO A 232 -29.38 -8.50 27.48
CA PRO A 232 -30.06 -7.30 27.97
C PRO A 232 -29.11 -6.30 28.66
N CYS A 233 -28.02 -6.79 29.25
CA CYS A 233 -27.02 -5.98 29.94
C CYS A 233 -25.62 -6.39 29.46
N ALA A 234 -25.13 -5.71 28.41
CA ALA A 234 -23.82 -5.98 27.84
C ALA A 234 -23.04 -4.72 27.45
N ILE A 235 -21.72 -4.86 27.49
CA ILE A 235 -20.76 -3.92 26.92
C ILE A 235 -19.89 -4.67 25.91
N PHE A 236 -19.84 -4.18 24.68
CA PHE A 236 -19.01 -4.70 23.60
C PHE A 236 -17.82 -3.76 23.36
N VAL A 237 -16.61 -4.31 23.34
CA VAL A 237 -15.36 -3.58 23.12
C VAL A 237 -14.64 -4.15 21.89
N ALA A 238 -14.25 -3.32 20.93
CA ALA A 238 -13.53 -3.77 19.74
C ALA A 238 -12.31 -2.89 19.47
N TYR A 239 -11.12 -3.49 19.51
CA TYR A 239 -9.85 -2.87 19.12
C TYR A 239 -9.48 -3.32 17.72
N ASP A 240 -9.33 -2.40 16.77
CA ASP A 240 -9.10 -2.76 15.36
C ASP A 240 -8.33 -1.68 14.59
N GLN A 241 -7.88 -2.04 13.39
CA GLN A 241 -7.22 -1.17 12.42
C GLN A 241 -8.18 -0.18 11.74
N LEU A 242 -7.62 0.95 11.30
CA LEU A 242 -8.30 2.09 10.67
C LEU A 242 -7.52 2.61 9.44
N HIS A 243 -8.11 3.58 8.75
CA HIS A 243 -7.51 4.44 7.72
C HIS A 243 -6.78 3.66 6.60
N PRO A 244 -7.51 2.95 5.73
CA PRO A 244 -6.91 2.08 4.72
C PRO A 244 -6.22 2.79 3.55
N SER A 245 -6.41 4.10 3.40
CA SER A 245 -6.16 4.83 2.15
C SER A 245 -4.89 5.67 2.13
N ASP A 246 -4.28 5.96 3.28
CA ASP A 246 -3.04 6.72 3.31
C ASP A 246 -1.80 5.82 3.07
N SER A 247 -0.61 6.40 3.21
CA SER A 247 0.64 5.69 2.95
C SER A 247 0.89 4.54 3.92
N PHE A 248 0.51 4.66 5.19
CA PHE A 248 0.62 3.58 6.18
C PHE A 248 -0.44 2.51 5.90
N GLY A 249 -1.70 2.92 5.73
CA GLY A 249 -2.82 2.04 5.45
C GLY A 249 -2.60 1.16 4.21
N THR A 250 -2.08 1.74 3.14
CA THR A 250 -1.76 1.03 1.90
C THR A 250 -0.70 -0.06 2.12
N VAL A 251 0.38 0.25 2.85
CA VAL A 251 1.43 -0.74 3.19
C VAL A 251 0.89 -1.82 4.12
N MET A 252 0.10 -1.46 5.12
CA MET A 252 -0.54 -2.39 6.05
C MET A 252 -1.41 -3.41 5.30
N LEU A 253 -2.29 -2.94 4.42
CA LEU A 253 -3.17 -3.81 3.63
C LEU A 253 -2.40 -4.69 2.66
N SER A 254 -1.38 -4.15 1.99
CA SER A 254 -0.52 -4.92 1.09
C SER A 254 0.16 -6.07 1.84
N ALA A 255 0.78 -5.78 2.98
CA ALA A 255 1.48 -6.77 3.80
C ALA A 255 0.57 -7.90 4.30
N LEU A 256 -0.62 -7.55 4.79
CA LEU A 256 -1.60 -8.52 5.28
C LEU A 256 -2.16 -9.40 4.15
N ARG A 257 -2.35 -8.84 2.95
CA ARG A 257 -2.73 -9.60 1.76
C ARG A 257 -1.64 -10.54 1.29
N THR A 258 -0.36 -10.13 1.30
CA THR A 258 0.77 -11.01 0.98
C THR A 258 0.85 -12.20 1.94
N LYS A 259 0.45 -12.02 3.20
CA LYS A 259 0.32 -13.10 4.19
C LYS A 259 -0.97 -13.93 4.07
N ASN A 260 -1.82 -13.66 3.07
CA ASN A 260 -3.14 -14.26 2.88
C ASN A 260 -4.12 -14.03 4.05
N SER A 261 -3.97 -12.91 4.78
CA SER A 261 -4.80 -12.54 5.95
C SER A 261 -5.43 -11.14 5.78
N PRO A 262 -6.25 -10.92 4.73
CA PRO A 262 -6.79 -9.60 4.43
C PRO A 262 -7.75 -9.09 5.52
N LEU A 263 -7.77 -7.77 5.72
CA LEU A 263 -8.80 -7.11 6.50
C LEU A 263 -10.06 -6.94 5.63
N LEU A 264 -11.04 -7.82 5.83
CA LEU A 264 -12.25 -7.91 5.01
C LEU A 264 -13.27 -6.80 5.30
N SER A 265 -13.34 -6.29 6.54
CA SER A 265 -14.31 -5.24 6.92
C SER A 265 -13.80 -3.80 6.78
N ILE A 266 -12.50 -3.59 6.53
CA ILE A 266 -11.91 -2.25 6.64
C ILE A 266 -12.43 -1.27 5.58
N GLY A 267 -12.92 -1.77 4.44
CA GLY A 267 -13.54 -0.93 3.40
C GLY A 267 -14.87 -0.32 3.83
N GLU A 268 -15.70 -1.06 4.59
CA GLU A 268 -16.98 -0.56 5.12
C GLU A 268 -16.82 0.15 6.48
N CYS A 269 -15.78 -0.21 7.23
CA CYS A 269 -15.42 0.38 8.52
C CYS A 269 -14.01 1.01 8.49
N PRO A 270 -13.77 2.08 7.70
CA PRO A 270 -12.44 2.67 7.55
C PRO A 270 -12.04 3.61 8.69
N SER A 271 -12.98 4.07 9.53
CA SER A 271 -12.74 5.08 10.56
C SER A 271 -13.49 4.77 11.85
N GLY A 272 -13.12 5.44 12.94
CA GLY A 272 -13.80 5.31 14.23
C GLY A 272 -15.29 5.64 14.16
N ALA A 273 -15.67 6.65 13.37
CA ALA A 273 -17.07 6.98 13.11
C ALA A 273 -17.82 5.81 12.45
N ALA A 274 -17.21 5.15 11.45
CA ALA A 274 -17.82 4.00 10.78
C ALA A 274 -17.98 2.80 11.73
N MET A 275 -17.01 2.55 12.61
CA MET A 275 -17.10 1.48 13.61
C MET A 275 -18.22 1.73 14.63
N VAL A 276 -18.37 2.97 15.11
CA VAL A 276 -19.47 3.39 15.99
C VAL A 276 -20.82 3.22 15.30
N ARG A 277 -20.94 3.69 14.04
CA ARG A 277 -22.17 3.50 13.24
C ARG A 277 -22.54 2.04 13.09
N ARG A 278 -21.58 1.17 12.79
CA ARG A 278 -21.81 -0.28 12.70
C ARG A 278 -22.40 -0.82 14.00
N ALA A 279 -21.88 -0.41 15.16
CA ALA A 279 -22.41 -0.85 16.45
C ALA A 279 -23.88 -0.43 16.66
N ILE A 280 -24.18 0.86 16.44
CA ILE A 280 -25.54 1.42 16.61
C ILE A 280 -26.54 0.81 15.63
N GLN A 281 -26.18 0.69 14.35
CA GLN A 281 -27.05 0.13 13.31
C GLN A 281 -27.44 -1.34 13.58
N GLN A 282 -26.63 -2.06 14.33
CA GLN A 282 -26.90 -3.46 14.69
C GLN A 282 -27.62 -3.60 16.04
N GLY A 283 -28.10 -2.51 16.64
CA GLY A 283 -28.99 -2.53 17.80
C GLY A 283 -28.33 -2.21 19.14
N MET A 284 -27.05 -1.81 19.17
CA MET A 284 -26.45 -1.23 20.38
C MET A 284 -27.09 0.13 20.67
N CYS A 285 -27.37 0.44 21.93
CA CYS A 285 -28.05 1.67 22.34
C CYS A 285 -27.13 2.89 22.33
N LYS A 286 -25.88 2.73 22.79
CA LYS A 286 -24.85 3.78 22.81
C LYS A 286 -23.53 3.20 22.36
N ALA A 287 -22.70 4.03 21.71
CA ALA A 287 -21.36 3.65 21.31
C ALA A 287 -20.42 4.87 21.32
N ARG A 288 -19.17 4.65 21.74
CA ARG A 288 -18.10 5.63 21.83
C ARG A 288 -16.84 5.07 21.20
N PHE A 289 -15.94 5.97 20.81
CA PHE A 289 -14.67 5.60 20.21
C PHE A 289 -13.51 6.34 20.90
N ALA A 290 -12.38 5.65 21.03
CA ALA A 290 -11.12 6.20 21.49
C ALA A 290 -10.03 5.91 20.43
N ASN A 291 -9.34 6.97 19.97
CA ASN A 291 -8.18 6.84 19.09
C ASN A 291 -6.91 6.54 19.89
N PHE A 292 -5.90 5.96 19.23
CA PHE A 292 -4.65 5.59 19.90
C PHE A 292 -3.77 6.79 20.30
N HIS A 293 -3.93 7.96 19.70
CA HIS A 293 -3.23 9.17 20.16
C HIS A 293 -3.66 9.56 21.59
N ASP A 294 -4.97 9.68 21.81
CA ASP A 294 -5.55 10.02 23.11
C ASP A 294 -5.25 8.93 24.15
N LEU A 295 -5.33 7.65 23.77
CA LEU A 295 -4.97 6.52 24.63
C LEU A 295 -3.49 6.55 24.99
N SER A 296 -2.59 6.77 24.02
CA SER A 296 -1.16 6.88 24.28
C SER A 296 -0.86 7.98 25.31
N LYS A 297 -1.44 9.17 25.14
CA LYS A 297 -1.25 10.30 26.06
C LYS A 297 -1.80 10.03 27.46
N PHE A 298 -2.90 9.28 27.57
CA PHE A 298 -3.47 8.91 28.86
C PHE A 298 -2.61 7.87 29.58
N TYR A 299 -2.30 6.76 28.91
CA TYR A 299 -1.65 5.60 29.54
C TYR A 299 -0.13 5.72 29.68
N ILE A 300 0.54 6.43 28.77
CA ILE A 300 1.99 6.65 28.80
C ILE A 300 2.24 8.09 29.25
N SER A 301 1.88 8.37 30.50
CA SER A 301 2.03 9.68 31.15
C SER A 301 2.70 9.56 32.52
N GLY A 302 3.18 10.69 33.06
CA GLY A 302 3.80 10.76 34.39
C GLY A 302 4.91 9.73 34.59
N ASP A 303 4.91 9.05 35.74
CA ASP A 303 5.91 8.04 36.10
C ASP A 303 5.98 6.89 35.09
N ASN A 304 4.87 6.53 34.43
CA ASN A 304 4.88 5.46 33.44
C ASN A 304 5.56 5.89 32.13
N HIS A 305 5.48 7.18 31.75
CA HIS A 305 6.27 7.72 30.64
C HIS A 305 7.77 7.55 30.92
N ASP A 306 8.23 8.00 32.08
CA ASP A 306 9.65 7.95 32.45
C ASP A 306 10.16 6.50 32.53
N ARG A 307 9.33 5.59 33.05
CA ARG A 307 9.62 4.15 33.04
C ARG A 307 9.77 3.61 31.61
N VAL A 308 8.83 3.91 30.71
CA VAL A 308 8.84 3.43 29.32
C VAL A 308 10.04 3.98 28.55
N GLU A 309 10.37 5.26 28.73
CA GLU A 309 11.55 5.88 28.12
C GLU A 309 12.86 5.25 28.60
N ALA A 310 12.92 4.79 29.85
CA ALA A 310 14.09 4.12 30.40
C ALA A 310 14.32 2.68 29.90
N LEU A 311 13.32 2.02 29.29
CA LEU A 311 13.43 0.61 28.87
C LEU A 311 14.28 0.45 27.62
N GLU A 312 14.08 1.29 26.60
CA GLU A 312 14.77 1.20 25.31
C GLU A 312 14.90 2.59 24.67
N PRO A 313 16.04 2.91 24.00
CA PRO A 313 16.19 4.14 23.25
C PRO A 313 15.14 4.25 22.14
N PHE A 314 14.50 5.42 22.03
CA PHE A 314 13.42 5.65 21.08
C PHE A 314 13.48 7.03 20.44
N ASP A 315 13.39 7.08 19.11
CA ASP A 315 13.29 8.32 18.34
C ASP A 315 12.46 8.18 17.05
N GLU A 316 11.62 7.14 16.98
CA GLU A 316 10.72 6.79 15.88
C GLU A 316 9.34 7.44 16.07
N TRP A 317 9.32 8.73 16.43
CA TRP A 317 8.08 9.45 16.77
C TRP A 317 7.15 9.63 15.58
N GLU A 318 7.68 9.78 14.36
CA GLU A 318 6.83 9.80 13.16
C GLU A 318 6.07 8.48 13.02
N GLU A 319 6.78 7.35 13.08
CA GLU A 319 6.18 6.02 13.02
C GLU A 319 5.17 5.76 14.13
N TRP A 320 5.43 6.28 15.34
CA TRP A 320 4.50 6.17 16.46
C TRP A 320 3.19 6.88 16.17
N CYS A 321 3.26 8.09 15.62
CA CYS A 321 2.08 8.87 15.28
C CYS A 321 1.29 8.20 14.16
N GLU A 322 1.96 7.76 13.08
CA GLU A 322 1.29 7.02 12.01
C GLU A 322 0.63 5.74 12.56
N MET A 323 1.29 4.98 13.44
CA MET A 323 0.68 3.81 14.07
C MET A 323 -0.54 4.19 14.93
N CYS A 324 -0.48 5.27 15.70
CA CYS A 324 -1.60 5.75 16.52
C CYS A 324 -2.81 6.20 15.69
N GLU A 325 -2.59 6.73 14.49
CA GLU A 325 -3.65 7.12 13.56
C GLU A 325 -4.41 5.89 13.00
N HIS A 326 -3.77 4.72 12.99
CA HIS A 326 -4.27 3.50 12.34
C HIS A 326 -4.91 2.48 13.27
N TYR A 327 -5.08 2.82 14.55
CA TYR A 327 -5.66 1.94 15.55
C TYR A 327 -6.60 2.69 16.48
N GLY A 328 -7.68 2.03 16.90
CA GLY A 328 -8.64 2.61 17.83
C GLY A 328 -9.52 1.55 18.49
N ILE A 329 -10.32 2.00 19.46
CA ILE A 329 -11.22 1.14 20.23
C ILE A 329 -12.64 1.69 20.18
N THR A 330 -13.59 0.84 19.80
CA THR A 330 -15.02 1.09 19.95
C THR A 330 -15.51 0.46 21.23
N MET A 331 -16.32 1.18 22.01
CA MET A 331 -17.05 0.67 23.17
C MET A 331 -18.53 0.93 22.97
N ALA A 332 -19.37 -0.11 23.01
CA ALA A 332 -20.81 -0.01 22.80
C ALA A 332 -21.58 -0.76 23.90
N THR A 333 -22.81 -0.35 24.19
CA THR A 333 -23.64 -1.00 25.21
C THR A 333 -25.07 -1.24 24.73
N THR A 334 -25.72 -2.26 25.29
CA THR A 334 -27.16 -2.55 25.13
C THR A 334 -28.04 -1.79 26.13
N LEU A 335 -27.46 -0.99 27.02
CA LEU A 335 -28.19 -0.21 28.02
C LEU A 335 -28.53 1.18 27.48
N SER A 336 -29.83 1.53 27.44
CA SER A 336 -30.29 2.85 26.97
C SER A 336 -30.13 3.94 28.03
N ASP A 337 -30.42 3.62 29.29
CA ASP A 337 -30.62 4.63 30.35
C ASP A 337 -29.43 4.74 31.32
N GLU A 338 -28.42 3.87 31.18
CA GLU A 338 -27.22 3.88 32.02
C GLU A 338 -26.08 4.69 31.38
N GLU A 339 -25.19 5.21 32.23
CA GLU A 339 -23.94 5.83 31.77
C GLU A 339 -22.98 4.77 31.22
N MET A 340 -22.15 5.14 30.26
CA MET A 340 -21.07 4.25 29.78
C MET A 340 -19.96 4.18 30.84
N PRO A 341 -19.13 3.11 30.85
CA PRO A 341 -17.93 3.05 31.68
C PRO A 341 -17.08 4.32 31.55
N ASP A 342 -16.65 4.88 32.68
CA ASP A 342 -15.91 6.13 32.70
C ASP A 342 -14.46 5.95 32.21
N HIS A 343 -14.16 6.65 31.11
CA HIS A 343 -12.83 6.74 30.52
C HIS A 343 -12.76 7.98 29.62
N SER A 344 -11.92 8.95 29.95
CA SER A 344 -11.85 10.27 29.31
C SER A 344 -11.52 10.24 27.80
N CYS A 345 -10.79 9.24 27.33
CA CYS A 345 -10.48 9.08 25.90
C CYS A 345 -11.66 8.59 25.04
N PHE A 346 -12.72 8.00 25.62
CA PHE A 346 -13.86 7.50 24.86
C PHE A 346 -14.88 8.61 24.63
N LYS A 347 -14.97 9.07 23.38
CA LYS A 347 -15.83 10.18 22.98
C LYS A 347 -16.99 9.68 22.12
N GLU A 348 -18.11 10.38 22.19
CA GLU A 348 -19.18 10.21 21.21
C GLU A 348 -18.73 10.87 19.91
N ILE A 349 -18.74 10.10 18.81
CA ILE A 349 -18.40 10.62 17.50
C ILE A 349 -19.70 10.74 16.72
N MET A 350 -20.22 11.96 16.62
CA MET A 350 -21.26 12.30 15.64
C MET A 350 -20.58 12.56 14.30
N GLU A 351 -21.22 12.16 13.20
CA GLU A 351 -20.79 12.58 11.86
C GLU A 351 -20.83 14.10 11.79
N GLN A 352 -19.69 14.75 12.01
CA GLN A 352 -19.49 16.06 11.41
C GLN A 352 -19.35 15.81 9.92
N LYS A 353 -20.15 16.53 9.11
CA LYS A 353 -19.89 16.60 7.68
C LYS A 353 -18.43 17.02 7.53
N GLU A 354 -17.61 16.20 6.88
CA GLU A 354 -16.19 16.51 6.59
C GLU A 354 -16.01 17.87 5.88
N GLU A 355 -17.09 18.46 5.36
CA GLU A 355 -17.16 19.80 4.78
C GLU A 355 -16.99 20.95 5.80
N GLU A 356 -17.35 20.80 7.09
CA GLU A 356 -17.31 21.92 8.06
C GLU A 356 -15.96 22.10 8.79
N LEU A 357 -15.15 21.04 8.97
CA LEU A 357 -13.79 21.15 9.57
C LEU A 357 -12.76 21.83 8.65
N CYS A 358 -13.06 21.93 7.34
CA CYS A 358 -12.25 22.71 6.41
C CYS A 358 -12.44 24.23 6.54
N ALA A 359 -13.47 24.69 7.26
CA ALA A 359 -13.78 26.11 7.46
C ALA A 359 -13.21 26.61 8.80
N GLY A 360 -11.88 26.57 8.95
CA GLY A 360 -11.22 26.74 10.25
C GLY A 360 -10.16 27.83 10.35
N LEU A 361 -9.99 28.68 9.34
CA LEU A 361 -9.28 29.97 9.46
C LEU A 361 -10.03 30.96 8.55
N PRO A 362 -10.31 32.20 8.99
CA PRO A 362 -10.84 33.22 8.11
C PRO A 362 -9.77 33.58 7.07
N CYS A 363 -9.73 32.82 5.97
CA CYS A 363 -8.97 33.18 4.79
C CYS A 363 -9.62 34.43 4.21
N LYS A 364 -8.84 35.48 3.97
CA LYS A 364 -9.26 36.63 3.14
C LYS A 364 -9.34 36.20 1.68
N SER A 365 -10.02 35.10 1.35
CA SER A 365 -10.24 34.68 -0.02
C SER A 365 -11.43 35.45 -0.59
N GLN A 366 -11.20 36.69 -1.01
CA GLN A 366 -11.92 37.18 -2.19
C GLN A 366 -11.41 36.37 -3.38
N GLY A 367 -12.33 35.73 -4.09
CA GLY A 367 -12.04 34.70 -5.08
C GLY A 367 -10.97 35.08 -6.09
N ASN A 368 -10.04 34.16 -6.32
CA ASN A 368 -9.37 34.03 -7.59
C ASN A 368 -8.99 32.56 -7.78
N GLU A 369 -9.44 31.95 -8.88
CA GLU A 369 -9.02 30.63 -9.38
C GLU A 369 -7.52 30.62 -9.82
N GLN A 370 -6.68 31.49 -9.25
CA GLN A 370 -5.33 31.80 -9.76
C GLN A 370 -4.23 30.88 -9.23
N ASN A 371 -4.43 30.11 -8.15
CA ASN A 371 -3.40 29.22 -7.59
C ASN A 371 -3.88 27.77 -7.55
N ALA A 372 -3.79 27.08 -8.68
CA ALA A 372 -4.00 25.63 -8.74
C ALA A 372 -2.76 24.90 -8.20
N LEU A 373 -2.97 23.93 -7.31
CA LEU A 373 -1.94 23.00 -6.86
C LEU A 373 -1.96 21.76 -7.76
N ARG A 374 -0.81 21.37 -8.32
CA ARG A 374 -0.69 20.14 -9.12
C ARG A 374 0.50 19.31 -8.65
N LEU A 375 0.31 18.00 -8.69
CA LEU A 375 1.36 17.02 -8.41
C LEU A 375 1.73 16.33 -9.71
N GLU A 376 3.02 16.32 -10.05
CA GLU A 376 3.54 15.64 -11.22
C GLU A 376 4.63 14.65 -10.83
N ASN A 377 4.86 13.67 -11.70
CA ASN A 377 5.98 12.74 -11.54
C ASN A 377 7.29 13.50 -11.70
N TRP A 378 8.33 13.00 -11.04
CA TRP A 378 9.68 13.47 -11.29
C TRP A 378 10.04 13.35 -12.79
N PRO A 379 10.66 14.37 -13.40
CA PRO A 379 10.80 14.46 -14.86
C PRO A 379 11.79 13.44 -15.47
N THR A 380 12.66 12.84 -14.65
CA THR A 380 13.66 11.84 -15.09
C THR A 380 13.40 10.48 -14.46
N GLY A 381 13.63 9.39 -15.21
CA GLY A 381 13.23 8.04 -14.79
C GLY A 381 13.95 7.41 -13.58
N ARG A 382 15.18 7.86 -13.21
CA ARG A 382 15.96 7.27 -12.10
C ARG A 382 16.48 8.33 -11.15
N PHE A 383 16.03 8.30 -9.90
CA PHE A 383 16.53 9.13 -8.79
C PHE A 383 17.12 8.22 -7.72
N GLY A 384 18.41 8.37 -7.43
CA GLY A 384 19.20 7.35 -6.73
C GLY A 384 18.94 7.22 -5.23
N PHE A 385 18.11 8.09 -4.64
CA PHE A 385 17.77 8.07 -3.22
C PHE A 385 16.26 7.90 -3.00
N GLU A 386 15.88 6.76 -2.44
CA GLU A 386 14.55 6.52 -1.87
C GLU A 386 14.72 6.20 -0.38
N GLY A 387 14.27 7.11 0.48
CA GLY A 387 14.62 7.08 1.90
C GLY A 387 14.26 8.36 2.64
N TRP A 388 14.74 8.49 3.88
CA TRP A 388 14.50 9.68 4.71
C TRP A 388 15.71 10.05 5.57
N GLY A 389 15.68 11.25 6.14
CA GLY A 389 16.70 11.70 7.09
C GLY A 389 18.06 12.03 6.48
N ASN A 390 18.10 12.40 5.20
CA ASN A 390 19.29 12.85 4.44
C ASN A 390 19.72 14.30 4.74
N GLY A 391 19.19 14.90 5.81
CA GLY A 391 19.60 16.22 6.31
C GLY A 391 19.32 17.43 5.42
N GLY A 392 18.64 17.23 4.29
CA GLY A 392 18.28 18.28 3.34
C GLY A 392 18.68 17.92 1.91
N ALA A 393 18.17 18.70 0.96
CA ALA A 393 18.57 18.65 -0.43
C ALA A 393 18.82 20.07 -0.94
N VAL A 394 19.80 20.22 -1.83
CA VAL A 394 20.16 21.53 -2.41
C VAL A 394 20.06 21.44 -3.93
N ALA A 395 19.51 22.49 -4.56
CA ALA A 395 19.54 22.66 -6.01
C ALA A 395 20.68 23.62 -6.40
N GLU A 396 21.54 23.19 -7.31
CA GLU A 396 22.55 24.02 -7.97
C GLU A 396 22.21 24.19 -9.44
N ARG A 397 22.07 25.44 -9.90
CA ARG A 397 21.87 25.74 -11.31
C ARG A 397 23.23 25.84 -12.02
N LEU A 398 23.37 25.06 -13.09
CA LEU A 398 24.52 25.11 -13.98
C LEU A 398 24.34 26.24 -15.01
N PHE A 399 25.45 26.68 -15.61
CA PHE A 399 25.42 27.72 -16.64
C PHE A 399 24.68 27.26 -17.91
N SER A 400 24.73 25.94 -18.20
CA SER A 400 23.91 25.26 -19.22
C SER A 400 22.39 25.33 -19.00
N GLY A 401 21.93 25.83 -17.85
CA GLY A 401 20.52 25.89 -17.45
C GLY A 401 19.99 24.60 -16.81
N ASP A 402 20.78 23.51 -16.77
CA ASP A 402 20.45 22.31 -15.99
C ASP A 402 20.50 22.58 -14.48
N VAL A 403 19.80 21.77 -13.69
CA VAL A 403 19.76 21.86 -12.23
C VAL A 403 20.22 20.54 -11.64
N LEU A 404 21.24 20.61 -10.79
CA LEU A 404 21.72 19.48 -10.02
C LEU A 404 21.09 19.49 -8.62
N ILE A 405 20.46 18.39 -8.25
CA ILE A 405 19.92 18.11 -6.93
C ILE A 405 20.93 17.28 -6.17
N ILE A 406 21.32 17.78 -5.00
CA ILE A 406 22.43 17.23 -4.21
C ILE A 406 21.89 16.89 -2.82
N SER A 407 22.15 15.67 -2.37
CA SER A 407 21.79 15.19 -1.02
C SER A 407 22.82 14.17 -0.52
N PHE A 408 22.90 13.99 0.80
CA PHE A 408 23.89 13.11 1.41
C PHE A 408 23.28 12.23 2.51
N GLY A 409 23.74 10.98 2.57
CA GLY A 409 23.41 10.03 3.64
C GLY A 409 21.92 9.73 3.76
N GLY A 410 21.47 9.57 5.00
CA GLY A 410 20.10 9.19 5.31
C GLY A 410 19.89 7.68 5.42
N PHE A 411 18.64 7.27 5.57
CA PHE A 411 18.22 5.88 5.62
C PHE A 411 17.64 5.48 4.26
N SER A 412 18.32 4.58 3.54
CA SER A 412 17.92 4.14 2.20
C SER A 412 17.13 2.83 2.25
N VAL A 413 16.00 2.81 1.55
CA VAL A 413 15.18 1.60 1.40
C VAL A 413 15.67 0.73 0.24
N THR A 414 16.11 1.35 -0.86
CA THR A 414 16.56 0.66 -2.09
C THR A 414 17.95 0.03 -1.99
N ARG A 415 18.78 0.45 -1.03
CA ARG A 415 20.15 -0.09 -0.85
C ARG A 415 20.30 -0.95 0.40
N GLY A 416 19.39 -1.90 0.60
CA GLY A 416 19.50 -2.90 1.68
C GLY A 416 18.96 -2.44 3.04
N HIS A 417 18.00 -1.51 3.06
CA HIS A 417 17.30 -1.05 4.27
C HIS A 417 18.28 -0.62 5.38
N GLN A 418 19.16 0.32 5.05
CA GLN A 418 20.26 0.72 5.91
C GLN A 418 20.57 2.21 5.85
N ARG A 419 21.28 2.69 6.86
CA ARG A 419 21.88 4.03 6.84
C ARG A 419 23.02 4.07 5.86
N THR A 420 23.15 5.16 5.12
CA THR A 420 24.19 5.34 4.11
C THR A 420 25.03 6.58 4.41
N ASN A 421 26.23 6.60 3.86
CA ASN A 421 27.06 7.79 3.69
C ASN A 421 27.16 8.15 2.19
N THR A 422 26.15 7.77 1.40
CA THR A 422 26.19 7.98 -0.06
C THR A 422 25.89 9.44 -0.38
N LEU A 423 26.71 10.04 -1.25
CA LEU A 423 26.42 11.31 -1.89
C LEU A 423 25.59 11.04 -3.16
N HIS A 424 24.42 11.64 -3.22
CA HIS A 424 23.51 11.57 -4.36
C HIS A 424 23.55 12.91 -5.10
N VAL A 425 23.92 12.87 -6.37
CA VAL A 425 23.87 14.03 -7.27
C VAL A 425 23.03 13.66 -8.48
N HIS A 426 21.98 14.43 -8.72
CA HIS A 426 20.97 14.11 -9.72
C HIS A 426 20.72 15.32 -10.62
N SER A 427 20.86 15.16 -11.92
CA SER A 427 20.59 16.18 -12.94
C SER A 427 19.13 16.09 -13.38
N LEU A 428 18.42 17.22 -13.39
CA LEU A 428 17.04 17.25 -13.91
C LEU A 428 16.96 17.02 -15.41
N ARG A 429 18.05 17.20 -16.15
CA ARG A 429 18.13 16.90 -17.59
C ARG A 429 18.55 15.46 -17.87
N SER A 430 19.52 14.93 -17.12
CA SER A 430 20.22 13.67 -17.46
C SER A 430 20.10 12.57 -16.40
N GLY A 431 19.35 12.79 -15.33
CA GLY A 431 19.15 11.82 -14.25
C GLY A 431 20.33 11.72 -13.28
N ASP A 432 20.45 10.57 -12.60
CA ASP A 432 21.54 10.32 -11.65
C ASP A 432 22.93 10.51 -12.28
N ARG A 433 23.77 11.31 -11.62
CA ARG A 433 25.15 11.58 -12.06
C ARG A 433 26.12 10.68 -11.32
N LYS A 434 27.11 10.17 -12.05
CA LYS A 434 28.23 9.46 -11.46
C LYS A 434 29.10 10.44 -10.67
N VAL A 435 29.31 10.12 -9.40
CA VAL A 435 30.17 10.88 -8.50
C VAL A 435 31.47 10.09 -8.28
N LEU A 436 32.60 10.72 -8.60
CA LEU A 436 33.92 10.19 -8.31
C LEU A 436 34.42 10.81 -6.99
N GLN A 437 34.88 9.98 -6.07
CA GLN A 437 35.52 10.46 -4.85
C GLN A 437 36.98 10.78 -5.10
N SER A 438 37.42 11.96 -4.66
CA SER A 438 38.82 12.34 -4.63
C SER A 438 39.61 11.43 -3.67
N SER A 439 40.85 11.10 -4.02
CA SER A 439 41.74 10.29 -3.17
C SER A 439 42.12 10.97 -1.84
N LEU A 440 41.87 12.28 -1.73
CA LEU A 440 42.10 13.08 -0.53
C LEU A 440 40.87 13.17 0.38
N SER A 441 39.75 12.53 0.01
CA SER A 441 38.48 12.63 0.75
C SER A 441 38.56 11.98 2.14
N VAL A 442 38.07 12.72 3.15
CA VAL A 442 37.74 12.20 4.49
C VAL A 442 36.23 12.18 4.63
N GLU A 443 35.60 11.07 4.29
CA GLU A 443 34.14 10.95 4.23
C GLU A 443 33.48 10.94 5.63
N PRO A 444 32.25 11.48 5.75
CA PRO A 444 31.46 11.29 6.95
C PRO A 444 31.01 9.82 7.10
N PRO A 445 30.73 9.36 8.33
CA PRO A 445 30.13 8.04 8.55
C PRO A 445 28.69 7.98 8.00
N SER A 446 28.07 6.80 8.02
CA SER A 446 26.66 6.63 7.62
C SER A 446 25.72 7.30 8.62
N LEU A 447 25.26 8.51 8.29
CA LEU A 447 24.50 9.40 9.17
C LEU A 447 23.03 9.49 8.76
N VAL A 448 22.15 9.58 9.75
CA VAL A 448 20.75 10.03 9.60
C VAL A 448 20.49 11.26 10.45
N PHE A 449 19.55 12.10 10.00
CA PHE A 449 19.10 13.30 10.72
C PHE A 449 20.23 14.28 11.07
N HIS A 450 21.27 14.32 10.24
CA HIS A 450 22.23 15.42 10.18
C HIS A 450 21.59 16.63 9.49
N SER A 451 22.33 17.73 9.33
CA SER A 451 21.95 18.82 8.41
C SER A 451 22.93 18.94 7.26
N MET A 452 22.45 19.32 6.08
CA MET A 452 23.27 19.70 4.93
C MET A 452 22.92 21.12 4.50
N SER A 453 23.90 22.02 4.44
CA SER A 453 23.69 23.44 4.12
C SER A 453 24.74 23.95 3.14
N ARG A 454 24.30 24.73 2.13
CA ARG A 454 25.19 25.33 1.11
C ARG A 454 25.93 26.54 1.68
N VAL A 455 27.26 26.52 1.67
CA VAL A 455 28.09 27.65 2.13
C VAL A 455 28.61 28.51 0.98
N SER A 456 28.79 27.92 -0.20
CA SER A 456 29.04 28.63 -1.46
C SER A 456 28.70 27.68 -2.62
N ARG A 457 28.71 28.17 -3.86
CA ARG A 457 28.49 27.34 -5.04
C ARG A 457 29.40 26.11 -5.04
N GLY A 458 28.78 24.92 -5.10
CA GLY A 458 29.50 23.65 -5.09
C GLY A 458 30.13 23.27 -3.75
N SER A 459 29.89 24.02 -2.66
CA SER A 459 30.43 23.73 -1.33
C SER A 459 29.34 23.63 -0.27
N TYR A 460 29.33 22.55 0.50
CA TYR A 460 28.27 22.22 1.45
C TYR A 460 28.84 21.73 2.77
N VAL A 461 28.24 22.14 3.88
CA VAL A 461 28.56 21.63 5.21
C VAL A 461 27.54 20.58 5.61
N VAL A 462 28.04 19.42 6.02
CA VAL A 462 27.29 18.40 6.73
C VAL A 462 27.64 18.49 8.21
N PHE A 463 26.64 18.63 9.08
CA PHE A 463 26.85 18.80 10.52
C PHE A 463 25.91 17.91 11.35
N GLY A 464 26.47 17.29 12.39
CA GLY A 464 25.73 16.50 13.37
C GLY A 464 25.15 15.21 12.80
N GLY A 465 23.97 14.82 13.29
CA GLY A 465 23.31 13.57 12.96
C GLY A 465 23.68 12.44 13.90
N ARG A 466 23.27 11.22 13.54
CA ARG A 466 23.51 10.04 14.39
C ARG A 466 23.68 8.75 13.60
N THR A 467 24.34 7.76 14.23
CA THR A 467 24.38 6.37 13.73
C THR A 467 23.38 5.48 14.48
N ASN A 468 23.15 5.73 15.76
CA ASN A 468 22.00 5.22 16.53
C ASN A 468 21.57 6.30 17.55
N PRO A 469 20.42 6.17 18.24
CA PRO A 469 19.91 7.23 19.10
C PRO A 469 20.85 7.69 20.23
N GLN A 470 21.81 6.86 20.65
CA GLN A 470 22.80 7.20 21.69
C GLN A 470 24.14 7.68 21.07
N ASP A 471 24.48 7.19 19.87
CA ASP A 471 25.69 7.57 19.13
C ASP A 471 25.43 8.77 18.23
N VAL A 472 25.42 9.94 18.85
CA VAL A 472 25.17 11.25 18.23
C VAL A 472 26.48 11.93 17.84
N ALA A 473 26.54 12.46 16.63
CA ALA A 473 27.71 13.14 16.08
C ALA A 473 27.72 14.65 16.42
N SER A 474 28.92 15.18 16.63
CA SER A 474 29.21 16.62 16.72
C SER A 474 30.13 17.11 15.60
N ASP A 475 30.54 16.23 14.69
CA ASP A 475 31.49 16.54 13.64
C ASP A 475 30.86 17.39 12.53
N ALA A 476 31.69 18.23 11.90
CA ALA A 476 31.35 19.01 10.72
C ALA A 476 32.25 18.60 9.55
N TYR A 477 31.65 18.38 8.38
CA TYR A 477 32.34 17.98 7.16
C TYR A 477 32.02 18.97 6.04
N LEU A 478 33.03 19.33 5.26
CA LEU A 478 32.88 20.12 4.04
C LEU A 478 32.95 19.20 2.83
N LEU A 479 31.87 19.20 2.05
CA LEU A 479 31.81 18.65 0.70
C LEU A 479 32.12 19.75 -0.31
N ARG A 480 33.09 19.51 -1.19
CA ARG A 480 33.33 20.32 -2.39
C ARG A 480 33.05 19.49 -3.63
N LEU A 481 32.24 20.03 -4.54
CA LEU A 481 31.92 19.45 -5.83
C LEU A 481 32.56 20.28 -6.94
N GLU A 482 33.30 19.60 -7.81
CA GLU A 482 33.73 20.16 -9.09
C GLU A 482 32.53 20.15 -10.04
N LEU A 483 31.81 21.28 -10.08
CA LEU A 483 30.65 21.44 -10.95
C LEU A 483 31.08 21.58 -12.42
N PRO A 484 30.36 20.96 -13.38
CA PRO A 484 30.67 21.11 -14.80
C PRO A 484 30.66 22.58 -15.26
N THR A 485 31.66 22.96 -16.04
CA THR A 485 31.69 24.24 -16.78
C THR A 485 31.31 24.00 -18.23
N ASP A 486 30.47 24.86 -18.80
CA ASP A 486 30.00 24.72 -20.19
C ASP A 486 31.18 24.61 -21.17
N GLY A 487 31.25 23.52 -21.94
CA GLY A 487 32.23 23.38 -23.03
C GLY A 487 32.85 21.99 -23.25
N TYR A 488 32.71 21.03 -22.32
CA TYR A 488 33.24 19.67 -22.51
C TYR A 488 32.24 18.61 -22.06
N GLY A 489 31.68 17.88 -23.04
CA GLY A 489 30.98 16.58 -22.90
C GLY A 489 29.84 16.50 -21.88
N GLU A 490 28.62 16.21 -22.34
CA GLU A 490 27.44 15.95 -21.49
C GLU A 490 27.65 14.81 -20.45
N GLU A 491 28.75 14.06 -20.55
CA GLU A 491 29.17 12.94 -19.68
C GLU A 491 30.27 13.26 -18.63
N ALA A 492 30.61 14.53 -18.37
CA ALA A 492 31.63 14.83 -17.35
C ALA A 492 31.23 14.29 -15.96
N ASN A 493 32.10 13.47 -15.35
CA ASN A 493 31.94 12.95 -14.00
C ASN A 493 32.03 14.09 -12.98
N ILE A 494 31.22 14.05 -11.91
CA ILE A 494 31.31 15.02 -10.82
C ILE A 494 32.33 14.52 -9.81
N VAL A 495 33.37 15.31 -9.54
CA VAL A 495 34.36 14.96 -8.51
C VAL A 495 33.94 15.56 -7.18
N ALA A 496 33.83 14.70 -6.17
CA ALA A 496 33.53 15.07 -4.80
C ALA A 496 34.79 14.97 -3.93
N THR A 497 35.08 16.02 -3.17
CA THR A 497 36.14 16.05 -2.17
C THR A 497 35.53 16.32 -0.80
N TRP A 498 35.71 15.40 0.13
CA TRP A 498 35.29 15.56 1.52
C TRP A 498 36.46 15.97 2.41
N SER A 499 36.21 16.86 3.35
CA SER A 499 37.18 17.21 4.40
C SER A 499 36.48 17.35 5.73
N LYS A 500 37.03 16.73 6.78
CA LYS A 500 36.58 16.97 8.15
C LYS A 500 37.09 18.33 8.60
N LEU A 501 36.18 19.23 8.99
CA LEU A 501 36.53 20.59 9.40
C LEU A 501 37.07 20.60 10.82
N GLN A 502 38.12 21.40 11.05
CA GLN A 502 38.51 21.76 12.40
C GLN A 502 37.47 22.74 12.96
N GLN A 503 37.03 22.51 14.20
CA GLN A 503 36.00 23.34 14.83
C GLN A 503 36.61 24.27 15.88
N THR A 504 36.23 25.55 15.84
CA THR A 504 36.65 26.58 16.83
C THR A 504 35.44 27.38 17.29
N ALA A 505 35.55 28.09 18.41
CA ALA A 505 34.50 28.99 18.93
C ALA A 505 35.10 30.12 19.77
N ASP A 506 34.41 31.26 19.86
CA ASP A 506 34.86 32.47 20.58
C ASP A 506 35.25 32.21 22.06
N ASP A 507 34.50 31.35 22.76
CA ASP A 507 34.71 31.01 24.17
C ASP A 507 35.25 29.58 24.37
N GLY A 508 35.68 28.94 23.28
CA GLY A 508 36.12 27.54 23.26
C GLY A 508 35.00 26.50 23.43
N LYS A 509 33.74 26.90 23.58
CA LYS A 509 32.60 25.97 23.69
C LYS A 509 32.01 25.70 22.32
N LEU A 510 32.09 24.44 21.90
CA LEU A 510 31.51 23.98 20.64
C LEU A 510 30.04 23.60 20.83
N PRO A 511 29.24 23.58 19.74
CA PRO A 511 27.89 23.02 19.79
C PRO A 511 27.93 21.56 20.26
N VAL A 512 27.03 21.22 21.19
CA VAL A 512 26.85 19.84 21.65
C VAL A 512 26.45 18.93 20.47
N ALA A 513 26.91 17.68 20.50
CA ALA A 513 26.50 16.62 19.57
C ALA A 513 24.97 16.54 19.47
N ARG A 514 24.44 16.62 18.24
CA ARG A 514 23.00 16.73 18.01
C ARG A 514 22.54 16.12 16.70
N TYR A 515 21.27 15.72 16.66
CA TYR A 515 20.57 15.28 15.46
C TYR A 515 19.14 15.84 15.45
N ARG A 516 18.47 15.83 14.29
CA ARG A 516 17.13 16.44 14.09
C ARG A 516 17.10 17.93 14.48
N HIS A 517 18.24 18.61 14.46
CA HIS A 517 18.29 20.06 14.60
C HIS A 517 17.81 20.74 13.31
N ALA A 518 17.29 21.95 13.44
CA ALA A 518 16.93 22.76 12.30
C ALA A 518 18.19 23.51 11.83
N ALA A 519 18.49 23.47 10.53
CA ALA A 519 19.60 24.24 9.97
C ALA A 519 19.29 24.83 8.59
N THR A 520 19.82 26.02 8.33
CA THR A 520 19.72 26.68 7.02
C THR A 520 20.92 27.58 6.77
N SER A 521 21.18 27.90 5.50
CA SER A 521 22.25 28.82 5.12
C SER A 521 21.76 30.26 5.22
N VAL A 522 22.54 31.13 5.87
CA VAL A 522 22.25 32.57 6.00
C VAL A 522 23.39 33.41 5.42
N THR A 523 23.09 34.64 5.01
CA THR A 523 24.09 35.57 4.48
C THR A 523 25.11 35.98 5.55
N ASN A 524 26.28 36.47 5.12
CA ASN A 524 27.34 36.86 6.05
C ASN A 524 27.08 38.27 6.62
N SER A 525 27.21 38.46 7.93
CA SER A 525 27.03 39.78 8.56
C SER A 525 28.13 40.74 8.12
N GLY A 526 27.80 41.70 7.25
CA GLY A 526 28.72 42.75 6.78
C GLY A 526 29.48 42.44 5.48
N GLY A 527 29.07 41.42 4.71
CA GLY A 527 29.63 41.15 3.38
C GLY A 527 28.99 41.98 2.28
N ASP A 528 29.77 42.34 1.26
CA ASP A 528 29.28 42.88 -0.01
C ASP A 528 28.29 41.87 -0.62
N GLU A 529 27.10 42.32 -1.06
CA GLU A 529 26.04 41.45 -1.64
C GLU A 529 26.54 40.62 -2.84
N ASN A 530 27.71 40.98 -3.38
CA ASN A 530 28.41 40.29 -4.46
C ASN A 530 29.21 39.03 -4.05
N THR A 531 29.33 38.69 -2.77
CA THR A 531 30.06 37.48 -2.32
C THR A 531 29.11 36.30 -2.07
N ASP A 532 29.29 35.16 -2.76
CA ASP A 532 28.45 33.94 -2.62
C ASP A 532 28.76 33.14 -1.32
N MET A 533 29.45 33.73 -0.36
CA MET A 533 29.84 33.08 0.90
C MET A 533 28.73 33.21 1.95
N ARG A 534 28.31 32.09 2.51
CA ARG A 534 27.22 31.98 3.48
C ARG A 534 27.67 31.30 4.78
N ASN A 535 27.06 31.69 5.88
CA ASN A 535 27.18 31.01 7.16
C ASN A 535 26.07 29.96 7.30
N ILE A 536 26.24 29.02 8.23
CA ILE A 536 25.17 28.08 8.61
C ILE A 536 24.54 28.51 9.94
N PHE A 537 23.22 28.59 9.96
CA PHE A 537 22.44 28.77 11.18
C PHE A 537 21.96 27.39 11.66
N VAL A 538 22.09 27.09 12.95
CA VAL A 538 21.65 25.84 13.58
C VAL A 538 20.83 26.16 14.82
N PHE A 539 19.67 25.51 14.98
CA PHE A 539 18.81 25.63 16.16
C PHE A 539 18.32 24.27 16.67
N GLY A 540 18.35 24.12 17.99
CA GLY A 540 17.74 23.00 18.69
C GLY A 540 18.32 21.63 18.33
N GLY A 541 17.46 20.62 18.27
CA GLY A 541 17.82 19.23 18.04
C GLY A 541 17.84 18.40 19.32
N ARG A 542 18.20 17.13 19.18
CA ARG A 542 18.28 16.17 20.30
C ARG A 542 19.71 15.71 20.50
N CYS A 543 20.16 15.66 21.74
CA CYS A 543 21.51 15.19 22.09
C CYS A 543 21.51 13.74 22.58
N ALA A 544 22.70 13.19 22.87
CA ALA A 544 22.88 11.78 23.25
C ALA A 544 22.19 11.40 24.58
N THR A 545 21.97 12.36 25.49
CA THR A 545 21.21 12.13 26.74
C THR A 545 19.71 11.99 26.49
N GLY A 546 19.25 12.29 25.27
CA GLY A 546 17.85 12.33 24.90
C GLY A 546 17.19 13.69 25.10
N GLU A 547 17.88 14.65 25.74
CA GLU A 547 17.37 16.01 25.95
C GLU A 547 17.24 16.79 24.64
N PHE A 548 16.19 17.61 24.57
CA PHE A 548 15.95 18.53 23.46
C PHE A 548 16.62 19.86 23.77
N LEU A 549 17.15 20.51 22.73
CA LEU A 549 17.94 21.73 22.83
C LEU A 549 17.12 22.95 22.34
N ASN A 550 17.45 24.14 22.83
CA ASN A 550 16.91 25.43 22.35
C ASN A 550 18.01 26.49 22.11
N ASP A 551 19.26 26.06 21.96
CA ASP A 551 20.38 26.94 21.63
C ASP A 551 20.45 27.20 20.12
N ALA A 552 21.01 28.35 19.75
CA ALA A 552 21.21 28.75 18.35
C ALA A 552 22.68 29.07 18.09
N TRP A 553 23.20 28.60 16.95
CA TRP A 553 24.59 28.75 16.57
C TRP A 553 24.74 29.26 15.15
N LEU A 554 25.75 30.09 14.93
CA LEU A 554 26.19 30.53 13.61
C LEU A 554 27.57 29.93 13.31
N GLY A 555 27.69 29.19 12.22
CA GLY A 555 28.95 28.57 11.76
C GLY A 555 29.49 29.25 10.51
N GLY A 556 30.63 29.93 10.61
CA GLY A 556 31.36 30.48 9.46
C GLY A 556 32.46 29.54 8.99
N VAL A 557 32.61 29.34 7.68
CA VAL A 557 33.59 28.38 7.11
C VAL A 557 34.67 29.12 6.32
N GLY A 558 35.94 28.82 6.63
CA GLY A 558 37.12 29.32 5.92
C GLY A 558 38.36 28.50 6.24
N ASP A 559 39.24 28.30 5.25
CA ASP A 559 40.55 27.64 5.42
C ASP A 559 40.52 26.26 6.12
N GLY A 560 39.49 25.46 5.86
CA GLY A 560 39.33 24.13 6.48
C GLY A 560 38.85 24.16 7.94
N ILE A 561 38.48 25.34 8.44
CA ILE A 561 37.97 25.59 9.79
C ILE A 561 36.50 26.00 9.69
N ILE A 562 35.68 25.49 10.61
CA ILE A 562 34.38 26.09 10.94
C ILE A 562 34.49 26.79 12.30
N HIS A 563 34.15 28.07 12.31
CA HIS A 563 34.12 28.89 13.50
C HIS A 563 32.68 29.08 13.96
N TRP A 564 32.38 28.60 15.16
CA TRP A 564 31.06 28.62 15.76
C TRP A 564 30.91 29.80 16.72
N LYS A 565 29.81 30.54 16.54
CA LYS A 565 29.37 31.60 17.44
C LYS A 565 28.03 31.22 18.06
N LEU A 566 28.00 31.10 19.38
CA LEU A 566 26.75 30.95 20.13
C LEU A 566 25.95 32.25 20.10
N LEU A 567 24.70 32.19 19.65
CA LEU A 567 23.81 33.34 19.66
C LEU A 567 23.17 33.47 21.05
N ARG A 568 23.27 34.65 21.65
CA ARG A 568 22.60 34.97 22.91
C ARG A 568 21.14 35.30 22.63
N LEU A 569 20.29 34.30 22.74
CA LEU A 569 18.86 34.46 22.49
C LEU A 569 18.20 35.36 23.54
N SER A 570 17.29 36.23 23.10
CA SER A 570 16.51 37.15 23.96
C SER A 570 15.10 37.37 23.39
N GLY A 571 14.17 37.92 24.16
CA GLY A 571 12.77 38.05 23.74
C GLY A 571 11.99 36.75 23.93
N ASP A 572 11.11 36.41 22.98
CA ASP A 572 10.29 35.21 23.01
C ASP A 572 11.07 34.00 22.50
N ILE A 573 11.91 33.43 23.36
CA ILE A 573 12.81 32.33 23.00
C ILE A 573 11.99 31.06 22.68
N PRO A 574 12.19 30.41 21.51
CA PRO A 574 11.48 29.18 21.22
C PRO A 574 11.84 28.07 22.22
N PRO A 575 10.89 27.20 22.59
CA PRO A 575 11.14 26.14 23.55
C PRO A 575 12.11 25.08 23.00
N PRO A 576 12.71 24.24 23.88
CA PRO A 576 13.53 23.12 23.43
C PRO A 576 12.77 22.14 22.55
N CYS A 577 13.30 21.89 21.35
CA CYS A 577 12.64 21.09 20.34
C CYS A 577 13.61 20.36 19.41
N CYS A 578 13.08 19.37 18.68
CA CYS A 578 13.74 18.78 17.52
C CYS A 578 12.77 18.63 16.35
N SER A 579 13.27 18.41 15.15
CA SER A 579 12.47 18.22 13.94
C SER A 579 11.59 19.44 13.58
N SER A 580 12.02 20.65 13.93
CA SER A 580 11.37 21.89 13.48
C SER A 580 11.74 22.21 12.03
N GLY A 581 10.81 22.81 11.30
CA GLY A 581 11.11 23.40 9.99
C GLY A 581 11.86 24.72 10.16
N VAL A 582 12.80 25.02 9.24
CA VAL A 582 13.53 26.30 9.23
C VAL A 582 13.76 26.80 7.81
N VAL A 583 13.73 28.12 7.64
CA VAL A 583 14.09 28.77 6.38
C VAL A 583 14.66 30.17 6.65
N ASP A 584 15.60 30.60 5.81
CA ASP A 584 16.05 31.99 5.74
C ASP A 584 14.98 32.85 5.03
N ALA A 585 14.52 33.90 5.70
CA ALA A 585 13.51 34.83 5.17
C ALA A 585 14.07 35.77 4.07
N THR A 586 15.40 35.85 3.93
CA THR A 586 16.15 36.58 2.89
C THR A 586 16.02 38.11 2.83
N MET A 587 15.15 38.72 3.62
CA MET A 587 15.15 40.17 3.86
C MET A 587 15.69 40.44 5.27
N GLY A 588 16.93 40.94 5.35
CA GLY A 588 17.61 41.23 6.61
C GLY A 588 18.24 39.99 7.25
N SER A 589 18.25 39.95 8.58
CA SER A 589 18.92 38.93 9.38
C SER A 589 17.96 37.93 10.03
N ILE A 590 16.82 37.62 9.40
CA ILE A 590 15.76 36.81 10.01
C ILE A 590 15.74 35.37 9.45
N VAL A 591 15.67 34.39 10.36
CA VAL A 591 15.24 33.03 10.06
C VAL A 591 13.87 32.75 10.67
N LEU A 592 13.04 32.01 9.94
CA LEU A 592 11.76 31.51 10.44
C LEU A 592 11.90 30.06 10.90
N LEU A 593 11.32 29.74 12.05
CA LEU A 593 11.24 28.41 12.63
C LEU A 593 9.78 28.05 12.87
N SER A 594 9.35 26.85 12.50
CA SER A 594 7.97 26.42 12.75
C SER A 594 7.88 24.99 13.27
N GLY A 595 6.90 24.78 14.14
CA GLY A 595 6.59 23.48 14.75
C GLY A 595 7.79 22.80 15.42
N GLY A 596 7.79 21.48 15.44
CA GLY A 596 8.79 20.64 16.07
C GLY A 596 8.20 19.79 17.20
N LEU A 597 8.95 18.77 17.59
CA LEU A 597 8.60 17.91 18.71
C LEU A 597 9.20 18.51 19.99
N LEU A 598 8.35 18.78 20.98
CA LEU A 598 8.69 19.29 22.30
C LEU A 598 8.83 18.15 23.31
N ARG A 599 9.45 18.47 24.45
CA ARG A 599 9.55 17.54 25.59
C ARG A 599 8.16 17.03 25.99
N GLY A 600 8.06 15.74 26.29
CA GLY A 600 6.80 15.07 26.61
C GLY A 600 6.03 14.56 25.38
N GLY A 601 6.63 14.62 24.19
CA GLY A 601 6.02 14.06 22.98
C GLY A 601 4.85 14.90 22.48
N VAL A 602 5.02 16.23 22.47
CA VAL A 602 3.99 17.19 22.02
C VAL A 602 4.49 17.90 20.77
N SER A 603 3.67 17.94 19.73
CA SER A 603 3.95 18.70 18.51
C SER A 603 3.60 20.17 18.68
N ASP A 604 4.56 21.07 18.46
CA ASP A 604 4.34 22.53 18.46
C ASP A 604 3.59 22.96 17.19
N SER A 605 2.80 24.02 17.33
CA SER A 605 2.03 24.64 16.24
C SER A 605 2.49 26.06 15.93
N SER A 606 3.46 26.57 16.68
CA SER A 606 3.89 27.97 16.64
C SER A 606 4.83 28.26 15.47
N LEU A 607 4.84 29.53 15.05
CA LEU A 607 5.84 30.11 14.18
C LEU A 607 6.70 31.10 14.97
N TRP A 608 8.00 31.07 14.76
CA TRP A 608 8.98 31.90 15.43
C TRP A 608 9.88 32.59 14.40
N SER A 609 10.36 33.78 14.73
CA SER A 609 11.43 34.42 13.98
C SER A 609 12.62 34.70 14.89
N ILE A 610 13.83 34.35 14.44
CA ILE A 610 15.08 34.66 15.14
C ILE A 610 15.91 35.57 14.26
N ASP A 611 16.31 36.71 14.80
CA ASP A 611 17.35 37.54 14.20
C ASP A 611 18.73 36.93 14.49
N TRP A 612 19.37 36.37 13.47
CA TRP A 612 20.65 35.67 13.64
C TRP A 612 21.85 36.61 13.85
N VAL A 613 21.67 37.92 13.70
CA VAL A 613 22.68 38.94 14.04
C VAL A 613 22.57 39.35 15.51
N THR A 614 21.35 39.69 15.96
CA THR A 614 21.11 40.23 17.31
C THR A 614 20.77 39.17 18.36
N GLY A 615 20.26 38.01 17.93
CA GLY A 615 19.72 36.98 18.81
C GLY A 615 18.30 37.26 19.30
N VAL A 616 17.62 38.31 18.82
CA VAL A 616 16.24 38.62 19.24
C VAL A 616 15.28 37.61 18.62
N CYS A 617 14.47 36.98 19.48
CA CYS A 617 13.42 36.04 19.12
C CYS A 617 12.04 36.68 19.29
N ASN A 618 11.14 36.41 18.35
CA ASN A 618 9.73 36.80 18.45
C ASN A 618 8.84 35.62 18.09
N LYS A 619 7.81 35.38 18.90
CA LYS A 619 6.72 34.49 18.53
C LYS A 619 5.80 35.21 17.56
N ARG A 620 5.42 34.56 16.46
CA ARG A 620 4.49 35.12 15.47
C ARG A 620 3.07 34.66 15.78
N ASP A 621 2.10 35.49 15.38
CA ASP A 621 0.67 35.20 15.59
C ASP A 621 0.17 34.05 14.70
N ALA A 622 0.87 33.77 13.60
CA ALA A 622 0.53 32.67 12.69
C ALA A 622 0.68 31.30 13.36
N ILE A 623 -0.35 30.46 13.20
CA ILE A 623 -0.39 29.08 13.72
C ILE A 623 -0.34 28.12 12.54
N VAL A 624 0.75 27.38 12.42
CA VAL A 624 0.95 26.40 11.32
C VAL A 624 0.26 25.06 11.60
N GLY A 625 -0.39 24.91 12.76
CA GLY A 625 -0.96 23.66 13.25
C GLY A 625 0.11 22.72 13.84
N PRO A 626 -0.27 21.80 14.74
CA PRO A 626 0.66 20.90 15.43
C PRO A 626 1.38 20.00 14.43
N ARG A 627 2.70 20.17 14.26
CA ARG A 627 3.50 19.35 13.33
C ARG A 627 4.99 19.33 13.67
N PHE A 628 5.66 18.27 13.25
CA PHE A 628 7.12 18.13 13.27
C PHE A 628 7.59 17.32 12.06
N SER A 629 8.88 17.40 11.69
CA SER A 629 9.46 16.72 10.53
C SER A 629 8.82 17.11 9.19
N HIS A 630 8.24 18.30 9.13
CA HIS A 630 7.84 19.01 7.91
C HIS A 630 9.00 19.80 7.33
N THR A 631 8.86 20.24 6.08
CA THR A 631 9.86 21.12 5.44
C THR A 631 9.33 22.53 5.28
N MET A 632 10.22 23.51 5.48
CA MET A 632 10.02 24.90 5.03
C MET A 632 10.92 25.16 3.83
N CYS A 633 10.38 25.71 2.75
CA CYS A 633 11.13 25.99 1.54
C CYS A 633 10.77 27.39 1.02
N ARG A 634 11.77 28.21 0.69
CA ARG A 634 11.53 29.49 0.03
C ARG A 634 11.17 29.23 -1.43
N VAL A 635 10.04 29.77 -1.87
CA VAL A 635 9.51 29.59 -3.23
C VAL A 635 9.21 30.95 -3.84
N SER A 636 9.25 31.02 -5.17
CA SER A 636 8.62 32.10 -5.92
C SER A 636 7.38 31.51 -6.58
N VAL A 637 6.24 32.20 -6.53
CA VAL A 637 5.02 31.82 -7.25
C VAL A 637 4.50 33.04 -7.98
N ASN A 638 4.43 32.97 -9.31
CA ASN A 638 4.08 34.10 -10.17
C ASN A 638 4.97 35.34 -9.93
N GLY A 639 6.25 35.13 -9.64
CA GLY A 639 7.22 36.18 -9.31
C GLY A 639 7.10 36.78 -7.90
N VAL A 640 6.20 36.24 -7.05
CA VAL A 640 6.06 36.66 -5.65
C VAL A 640 6.80 35.66 -4.76
N THR A 641 7.72 36.15 -3.92
CA THR A 641 8.46 35.30 -2.99
C THR A 641 7.60 34.97 -1.77
N GLY A 642 7.56 33.69 -1.40
CA GLY A 642 6.85 33.16 -0.24
C GLY A 642 7.63 32.05 0.44
N VAL A 643 7.13 31.60 1.59
CA VAL A 643 7.64 30.44 2.31
C VAL A 643 6.59 29.34 2.29
N LEU A 644 6.96 28.20 1.72
CA LEU A 644 6.14 27.00 1.66
C LEU A 644 6.36 26.16 2.92
N VAL A 645 5.28 25.69 3.54
CA VAL A 645 5.29 24.72 4.64
C VAL A 645 4.57 23.45 4.16
N VAL A 646 5.28 22.31 4.13
CA VAL A 646 4.77 21.05 3.56
C VAL A 646 4.94 19.88 4.52
N GLY A 647 3.88 19.10 4.67
CA GLY A 647 3.89 17.81 5.37
C GLY A 647 4.13 17.91 6.88
N GLY A 648 4.81 16.90 7.40
CA GLY A 648 5.07 16.65 8.82
C GLY A 648 4.19 15.56 9.40
N SER A 649 4.60 15.08 10.59
CA SER A 649 3.79 14.22 11.46
C SER A 649 3.27 15.04 12.64
N SER A 650 2.24 14.55 13.32
CA SER A 650 1.65 15.20 14.49
C SER A 650 1.38 14.21 15.60
N THR A 651 1.51 14.67 16.84
CA THR A 651 1.18 13.89 18.04
C THR A 651 -0.31 13.94 18.37
N GLU A 652 -1.10 14.61 17.53
CA GLU A 652 -2.55 14.70 17.59
C GLU A 652 -3.18 13.98 16.39
N PRO A 653 -4.43 13.50 16.51
CA PRO A 653 -5.12 12.85 15.39
C PRO A 653 -5.21 13.78 14.19
N SER A 654 -5.09 13.22 12.98
CA SER A 654 -5.14 13.99 11.73
C SER A 654 -6.42 14.82 11.58
N ALA A 655 -7.55 14.34 12.11
CA ALA A 655 -8.82 15.07 12.13
C ALA A 655 -8.80 16.36 12.99
N SER A 656 -7.82 16.49 13.91
CA SER A 656 -7.71 17.62 14.83
C SER A 656 -6.95 18.82 14.23
N PHE A 657 -6.31 18.65 13.07
CA PHE A 657 -5.54 19.70 12.40
C PHE A 657 -5.58 19.54 10.88
N GLN A 658 -5.23 20.59 10.13
CA GLN A 658 -5.27 20.56 8.66
C GLN A 658 -4.02 19.89 8.06
N ALA A 659 -3.81 18.60 8.38
CA ALA A 659 -2.68 17.79 7.91
C ALA A 659 -2.58 17.70 6.38
N THR A 660 -3.72 17.85 5.69
CA THR A 660 -3.86 17.78 4.24
C THR A 660 -3.64 19.11 3.54
N GLN A 661 -3.04 20.11 4.22
CA GLN A 661 -2.79 21.42 3.64
C GLN A 661 -1.32 21.78 3.57
N ILE A 662 -0.99 22.49 2.49
CA ILE A 662 0.24 23.25 2.32
C ILE A 662 -0.04 24.69 2.73
N LEU A 663 0.86 25.30 3.49
CA LEU A 663 0.75 26.71 3.85
C LEU A 663 1.77 27.52 3.04
N LEU A 664 1.33 28.67 2.52
CA LEU A 664 2.20 29.72 2.02
C LEU A 664 2.22 30.84 3.06
N LEU A 665 3.42 31.26 3.45
CA LEU A 665 3.65 32.36 4.39
C LEU A 665 4.31 33.53 3.67
N ASP A 666 3.98 34.75 4.09
CA ASP A 666 4.77 35.92 3.77
C ASP A 666 6.14 35.83 4.47
N PRO A 667 7.26 36.02 3.76
CA PRO A 667 8.60 35.84 4.33
C PRO A 667 8.96 36.89 5.38
N VAL A 668 8.31 38.06 5.39
CA VAL A 668 8.63 39.18 6.28
C VAL A 668 7.75 39.18 7.53
N SER A 669 6.44 39.15 7.35
CA SER A 669 5.48 39.16 8.45
C SER A 669 5.36 37.78 9.12
N GLY A 670 5.56 36.70 8.35
CA GLY A 670 5.28 35.33 8.77
C GLY A 670 3.78 34.99 8.73
N GLU A 671 2.92 35.88 8.24
CA GLU A 671 1.49 35.62 8.12
C GLU A 671 1.20 34.55 7.06
N ILE A 672 0.20 33.71 7.31
CA ILE A 672 -0.30 32.75 6.32
C ILE A 672 -1.03 33.52 5.22
N THR A 673 -0.44 33.54 4.03
CA THR A 673 -1.03 34.18 2.85
C THR A 673 -2.04 33.25 2.18
N GLU A 674 -1.73 31.96 2.11
CA GLU A 674 -2.61 30.95 1.51
C GLU A 674 -2.51 29.59 2.21
N ALA A 675 -3.58 28.82 2.15
CA ALA A 675 -3.64 27.43 2.59
C ALA A 675 -4.24 26.58 1.47
N LEU A 676 -3.42 25.71 0.87
CA LEU A 676 -3.78 24.93 -0.31
C LEU A 676 -3.98 23.46 0.07
N LYS A 677 -5.14 22.90 -0.28
CA LYS A 677 -5.44 21.49 -0.02
C LYS A 677 -4.62 20.59 -0.95
N LEU A 678 -3.95 19.60 -0.36
CA LEU A 678 -3.24 18.55 -1.07
C LEU A 678 -4.23 17.67 -1.84
N PRO A 679 -3.89 17.24 -3.07
CA PRO A 679 -4.62 16.19 -3.75
C PRO A 679 -4.71 14.91 -2.90
N PRO A 680 -5.82 14.14 -2.96
CA PRO A 680 -5.96 12.87 -2.22
C PRO A 680 -4.87 11.83 -2.52
N MET A 681 -4.17 11.98 -3.66
CA MET A 681 -3.07 11.11 -4.09
C MET A 681 -1.75 11.37 -3.42
N CYS A 682 -1.63 12.47 -2.66
CA CYS A 682 -0.36 12.84 -2.07
C CYS A 682 0.07 11.80 -1.05
N PRO A 683 1.32 11.33 -1.12
CA PRO A 683 1.87 10.48 -0.07
C PRO A 683 1.95 11.26 1.25
N THR A 684 2.04 10.52 2.35
CA THR A 684 2.29 11.11 3.67
C THR A 684 3.73 11.61 3.72
N TRP A 685 3.89 12.92 3.52
CA TRP A 685 5.19 13.56 3.51
C TRP A 685 5.68 13.87 4.93
N THR A 686 6.54 13.02 5.45
CA THR A 686 7.27 13.27 6.71
C THR A 686 8.73 12.89 6.54
N ARG A 687 9.65 13.68 7.12
CA ARG A 687 11.11 13.53 6.97
C ARG A 687 11.61 13.61 5.53
N HIS A 688 10.85 14.32 4.70
CA HIS A 688 11.18 14.65 3.32
C HIS A 688 12.02 15.93 3.28
N SER A 689 12.46 16.31 2.08
CA SER A 689 13.07 17.61 1.80
C SER A 689 12.35 18.26 0.63
N CYS A 690 12.23 19.58 0.66
CA CYS A 690 11.66 20.37 -0.42
C CYS A 690 12.74 21.30 -0.97
N VAL A 691 12.83 21.38 -2.29
CA VAL A 691 13.78 22.24 -2.98
C VAL A 691 13.07 23.02 -4.08
N ALA A 692 13.18 24.35 -4.03
CA ALA A 692 12.66 25.20 -5.09
C ALA A 692 13.52 25.05 -6.34
N LEU A 693 12.89 24.79 -7.48
CA LEU A 693 13.54 24.57 -8.77
C LEU A 693 13.44 25.84 -9.62
N GLU A 694 12.21 26.32 -9.79
CA GLU A 694 11.83 27.50 -10.59
C GLU A 694 10.58 28.18 -9.98
N ASP A 695 10.14 29.28 -10.61
CA ASP A 695 8.88 29.94 -10.24
C ASP A 695 7.72 28.94 -10.35
N GLY A 696 7.05 28.71 -9.22
CA GLY A 696 5.96 27.77 -9.08
C GLY A 696 6.36 26.29 -9.09
N ALA A 697 7.64 25.92 -9.13
CA ALA A 697 8.08 24.52 -9.22
C ALA A 697 8.95 24.09 -8.04
N VAL A 698 8.50 23.08 -7.29
CA VAL A 698 9.16 22.58 -6.07
C VAL A 698 9.35 21.07 -6.16
N GLY A 699 10.58 20.60 -6.04
CA GLY A 699 10.88 19.18 -5.89
C GLY A 699 10.65 18.72 -4.44
N VAL A 700 9.88 17.66 -4.25
CA VAL A 700 9.70 16.99 -2.96
C VAL A 700 10.44 15.65 -3.00
N LEU A 701 11.43 15.49 -2.13
CA LEU A 701 12.45 14.45 -2.19
C LEU A 701 12.47 13.64 -0.91
N GLY A 702 12.52 12.32 -1.06
CA GLY A 702 12.53 11.39 0.07
C GLY A 702 11.30 11.51 0.97
N GLY A 703 11.46 11.07 2.20
CA GLY A 703 10.39 10.90 3.16
C GLY A 703 9.85 9.48 3.17
N GLY A 704 9.27 9.09 4.29
CA GLY A 704 8.85 7.72 4.52
C GLY A 704 9.01 7.32 5.97
N PHE A 705 8.63 6.08 6.27
CA PHE A 705 8.63 5.49 7.60
C PHE A 705 8.47 3.99 7.58
N THR A 706 8.85 3.34 8.67
CA THR A 706 8.49 1.94 8.88
C THR A 706 7.02 1.89 9.34
N CYS A 707 6.18 1.17 8.59
CA CYS A 707 4.76 1.04 8.87
C CYS A 707 4.56 -0.02 9.95
N PHE A 708 5.09 0.25 11.15
CA PHE A 708 5.08 -0.68 12.28
C PHE A 708 5.73 -2.02 11.91
N SER A 709 4.98 -3.13 11.94
CA SER A 709 5.45 -4.47 11.55
C SER A 709 5.07 -4.86 10.12
N PHE A 710 4.47 -3.96 9.33
CA PHE A 710 3.89 -4.30 8.02
C PHE A 710 4.86 -4.15 6.85
N GLY A 711 5.83 -3.25 6.97
CA GLY A 711 6.78 -2.97 5.89
C GLY A 711 7.32 -1.56 5.99
N THR A 712 7.93 -1.09 4.91
CA THR A 712 8.46 0.27 4.83
C THR A 712 7.76 1.03 3.71
N PHE A 713 7.33 2.24 4.02
CA PHE A 713 6.90 3.21 3.04
C PHE A 713 8.06 4.18 2.77
N ALA A 714 8.40 4.40 1.50
CA ALA A 714 9.31 5.46 1.08
C ALA A 714 8.69 6.19 -0.11
N THR A 715 8.73 7.52 -0.04
CA THR A 715 8.16 8.38 -1.07
C THR A 715 9.15 8.51 -2.22
N LYS A 716 8.67 8.25 -3.44
CA LYS A 716 9.38 8.60 -4.67
C LYS A 716 9.45 10.12 -4.83
N PRO A 717 10.49 10.66 -5.48
CA PRO A 717 10.54 12.09 -5.75
C PRO A 717 9.34 12.53 -6.59
N LEU A 718 8.80 13.69 -6.25
CA LEU A 718 7.61 14.27 -6.91
C LEU A 718 7.83 15.75 -7.17
N LEU A 719 7.14 16.28 -8.17
CA LEU A 719 7.12 17.69 -8.48
C LEU A 719 5.81 18.32 -8.00
N LEU A 720 5.92 19.33 -7.17
CA LEU A 720 4.82 20.15 -6.70
C LEU A 720 4.79 21.46 -7.50
N LEU A 721 3.71 21.69 -8.22
CA LEU A 721 3.50 22.87 -9.05
C LEU A 721 2.46 23.81 -8.41
N LEU A 722 2.85 25.07 -8.25
CA LEU A 722 2.09 26.15 -7.63
C LEU A 722 1.81 27.25 -8.68
N GLY A 723 0.54 27.66 -8.81
CA GLY A 723 0.12 28.77 -9.70
C GLY A 723 -0.73 28.32 -10.91
N GLY A 724 -1.54 29.24 -11.46
CA GLY A 724 -2.46 29.00 -12.58
C GLY A 724 -1.87 29.27 -13.97
N LYS A 725 -2.43 28.64 -15.02
CA LYS A 725 -2.08 28.90 -16.43
C LYS A 725 -2.46 30.33 -16.83
N ARG A 726 -1.50 31.27 -16.86
CA ARG A 726 -1.72 32.54 -17.59
C ARG A 726 -1.71 32.25 -19.10
N GLY A 727 -2.80 32.64 -19.77
CA GLY A 727 -2.92 32.57 -21.22
C GLY A 727 -1.86 33.43 -21.92
N GLY A 728 -1.20 32.85 -22.92
CA GLY A 728 -0.25 33.54 -23.80
C GLY A 728 1.19 33.51 -23.28
N ARG A 729 1.95 32.50 -23.71
CA ARG A 729 3.34 32.13 -23.33
C ARG A 729 3.43 31.38 -21.99
N ASN A 730 4.00 30.19 -22.05
CA ASN A 730 4.22 29.29 -20.93
C ASN A 730 4.90 30.03 -19.76
N ALA A 731 4.19 30.26 -18.66
CA ALA A 731 4.82 30.68 -17.40
C ALA A 731 5.71 29.56 -16.81
N HIS A 732 5.61 28.34 -17.34
CA HIS A 732 6.53 27.24 -17.08
C HIS A 732 7.42 27.05 -18.31
N SER A 733 8.59 27.70 -18.37
CA SER A 733 9.57 27.49 -19.44
C SER A 733 10.38 26.20 -19.23
N TRP A 734 9.70 25.10 -18.91
CA TRP A 734 10.28 23.76 -18.92
C TRP A 734 10.25 23.23 -20.36
N ASP A 735 11.10 23.80 -21.20
CA ASP A 735 11.30 23.33 -22.57
C ASP A 735 12.60 22.50 -22.62
N VAL A 736 12.51 21.24 -22.18
CA VAL A 736 13.53 20.23 -22.49
C VAL A 736 13.35 19.86 -23.96
N SER A 737 13.80 20.77 -24.85
CA SER A 737 13.70 20.58 -26.29
C SER A 737 14.64 19.47 -26.75
N LYS A 738 14.03 18.30 -27.00
CA LYS A 738 14.38 17.23 -27.95
C LYS A 738 15.81 16.67 -27.93
N LEU A 739 15.96 15.53 -27.26
CA LEU A 739 16.61 14.37 -27.87
C LEU A 739 15.58 13.21 -27.91
N GLU A 740 15.41 12.60 -29.07
CA GLU A 740 14.50 11.46 -29.26
C GLU A 740 15.00 10.25 -28.48
N SER A 741 14.23 9.77 -27.49
CA SER A 741 13.96 8.34 -27.24
C SER A 741 13.20 8.10 -25.92
N THR A 742 12.06 7.42 -26.10
CA THR A 742 11.45 6.37 -25.26
C THR A 742 11.27 6.54 -23.75
N SER A 743 9.98 6.65 -23.37
CA SER A 743 9.34 6.24 -22.11
C SER A 743 9.76 7.05 -20.86
N THR A 744 8.96 7.32 -19.85
CA THR A 744 7.88 6.61 -19.17
C THR A 744 7.13 7.66 -18.34
N SER A 745 5.80 7.70 -18.42
CA SER A 745 5.02 8.50 -17.45
C SER A 745 3.80 7.71 -17.03
N ALA A 746 3.83 7.19 -15.79
CA ALA A 746 2.78 7.53 -14.84
C ALA A 746 2.94 6.88 -13.46
N ALA A 747 2.77 7.68 -12.42
CA ALA A 747 2.07 7.30 -11.21
C ALA A 747 1.51 8.53 -10.47
N ALA A 748 0.19 8.70 -10.47
CA ALA A 748 -0.59 9.22 -9.32
C ALA A 748 -2.04 9.48 -9.78
N ASN A 749 -2.92 8.50 -9.61
CA ASN A 749 -4.37 8.68 -9.50
C ASN A 749 -5.06 7.35 -9.15
N ALA A 750 -5.48 7.22 -7.90
CA ALA A 750 -6.30 6.19 -7.29
C ALA A 750 -6.81 6.72 -5.94
N PHE A 751 -8.03 7.27 -5.90
CA PHE A 751 -9.08 6.77 -5.03
C PHE A 751 -10.42 7.15 -5.67
N SER A 752 -11.14 6.11 -6.09
CA SER A 752 -12.33 6.17 -6.97
C SER A 752 -12.12 6.98 -8.25
N ILE A 753 -11.27 6.50 -9.14
CA ILE A 753 -11.36 6.88 -10.55
C ILE A 753 -11.69 5.57 -11.26
N CYS A 754 -12.86 5.50 -11.89
CA CYS A 754 -13.00 4.73 -13.11
C CYS A 754 -11.90 5.26 -14.01
N CYS A 755 -10.68 4.72 -13.91
CA CYS A 755 -9.56 5.09 -14.75
C CYS A 755 -9.95 4.53 -16.10
N THR A 756 -10.70 5.33 -16.86
CA THR A 756 -10.82 5.17 -18.31
C THR A 756 -9.43 5.47 -18.84
N VAL A 757 -8.54 4.47 -18.71
CA VAL A 757 -7.30 4.42 -19.46
C VAL A 757 -7.75 4.37 -20.91
N GLN A 758 -7.58 5.49 -21.62
CA GLN A 758 -7.93 5.55 -23.02
C GLN A 758 -6.92 4.70 -23.78
N ARG A 759 -7.33 3.48 -24.12
CA ARG A 759 -6.51 2.53 -24.87
C ARG A 759 -6.32 3.07 -26.29
N ARG A 760 -5.12 2.91 -26.83
CA ARG A 760 -4.83 3.38 -28.19
C ARG A 760 -5.58 2.49 -29.20
N PRO A 761 -6.07 3.03 -30.32
CA PRO A 761 -6.70 2.20 -31.34
C PRO A 761 -5.68 1.24 -31.95
N VAL A 762 -6.13 0.03 -32.31
CA VAL A 762 -5.37 -0.83 -33.24
C VAL A 762 -5.24 -0.12 -34.58
N GLU A 763 -4.09 -0.24 -35.22
CA GLU A 763 -3.85 0.36 -36.53
C GLU A 763 -4.76 -0.25 -37.59
N GLU A 764 -5.38 0.62 -38.39
CA GLU A 764 -6.21 0.23 -39.52
C GLU A 764 -5.40 0.31 -40.82
N GLN A 765 -5.48 -0.74 -41.63
CA GLN A 765 -4.86 -0.78 -42.96
C GLN A 765 -5.82 -1.32 -44.01
N SER A 766 -5.58 -0.96 -45.27
CA SER A 766 -6.27 -1.60 -46.40
C SER A 766 -5.66 -2.97 -46.68
N LEU A 767 -6.52 -3.97 -46.87
CA LEU A 767 -6.07 -5.34 -47.15
C LEU A 767 -5.60 -5.44 -48.61
N SER A 768 -4.34 -5.81 -48.78
CA SER A 768 -3.72 -6.14 -50.07
C SER A 768 -2.72 -7.27 -49.86
N VAL A 769 -2.34 -7.97 -50.93
CA VAL A 769 -1.27 -9.01 -50.85
C VAL A 769 0.01 -8.41 -50.26
N GLY A 770 0.37 -7.18 -50.65
CA GLY A 770 1.56 -6.49 -50.16
C GLY A 770 1.49 -6.15 -48.67
N SER A 771 0.40 -5.51 -48.21
CA SER A 771 0.25 -5.13 -46.80
C SER A 771 0.20 -6.35 -45.88
N PHE A 772 -0.49 -7.42 -46.28
CA PHE A 772 -0.53 -8.66 -45.51
C PHE A 772 0.83 -9.38 -45.49
N SER A 773 1.56 -9.39 -46.60
CA SER A 773 2.89 -10.00 -46.67
C SER A 773 3.89 -9.31 -45.73
N VAL A 774 3.87 -7.97 -45.66
CA VAL A 774 4.70 -7.21 -44.72
C VAL A 774 4.38 -7.60 -43.27
N LEU A 775 3.09 -7.72 -42.94
CA LEU A 775 2.67 -8.07 -41.58
C LEU A 775 3.09 -9.46 -41.15
N VAL A 776 2.97 -10.47 -42.03
CA VAL A 776 3.39 -11.84 -41.73
C VAL A 776 4.91 -11.94 -41.58
N ASN A 777 5.68 -11.18 -42.36
CA ASN A 777 7.14 -11.17 -42.29
C ASN A 777 7.68 -10.34 -41.11
N HIS A 778 6.95 -9.32 -40.69
CA HIS A 778 7.31 -8.41 -39.60
C HIS A 778 6.16 -8.21 -38.59
N PRO A 779 5.77 -9.27 -37.86
CA PRO A 779 4.54 -9.30 -37.05
C PRO A 779 4.79 -8.67 -35.67
N PHE A 780 5.07 -7.37 -35.65
CA PHE A 780 5.40 -6.63 -34.42
C PHE A 780 4.18 -6.07 -33.69
N LYS A 781 3.03 -5.92 -34.37
CA LYS A 781 1.80 -5.33 -33.79
C LYS A 781 0.52 -5.86 -34.46
N PRO A 782 -0.64 -5.81 -33.76
CA PRO A 782 -1.94 -6.10 -34.34
C PRO A 782 -2.36 -5.06 -35.38
N VAL A 783 -3.14 -5.50 -36.37
CA VAL A 783 -3.70 -4.63 -37.42
C VAL A 783 -5.12 -5.06 -37.74
N VAL A 784 -6.04 -4.10 -37.90
CA VAL A 784 -7.42 -4.33 -38.34
C VAL A 784 -7.59 -3.95 -39.81
N PHE A 785 -8.32 -4.78 -40.54
CA PHE A 785 -8.74 -4.55 -41.92
C PHE A 785 -10.26 -4.45 -41.95
N ARG A 786 -10.79 -3.37 -42.51
CA ARG A 786 -12.24 -3.14 -42.65
C ARG A 786 -12.77 -3.66 -43.97
N ASP A 787 -14.05 -4.01 -44.00
CA ASP A 787 -14.82 -4.34 -45.22
C ASP A 787 -14.15 -5.40 -46.11
N VAL A 788 -13.65 -6.47 -45.49
CA VAL A 788 -12.95 -7.55 -46.17
C VAL A 788 -13.95 -8.55 -46.77
N ASP A 789 -13.70 -8.98 -48.00
CA ASP A 789 -14.49 -10.03 -48.63
C ASP A 789 -14.22 -11.40 -47.97
N MET A 790 -15.24 -11.91 -47.28
CA MET A 790 -15.23 -13.20 -46.58
C MET A 790 -16.25 -14.18 -47.19
N GLY A 791 -16.75 -13.92 -48.40
CA GLY A 791 -17.81 -14.69 -49.02
C GLY A 791 -19.22 -14.29 -48.56
N CYS A 792 -20.22 -15.14 -48.86
CA CYS A 792 -21.62 -14.82 -48.56
C CYS A 792 -21.99 -14.94 -47.07
N CYS A 793 -21.11 -15.48 -46.24
CA CYS A 793 -21.34 -15.71 -44.80
C CYS A 793 -21.79 -14.46 -44.03
N VAL A 794 -21.23 -13.28 -44.32
CA VAL A 794 -21.57 -12.01 -43.63
C VAL A 794 -23.06 -11.69 -43.76
N LYS A 795 -23.66 -12.01 -44.92
CA LYS A 795 -25.10 -11.85 -45.15
C LYS A 795 -25.88 -13.08 -44.70
N ALA A 796 -25.48 -14.27 -45.13
CA ALA A 796 -26.24 -15.50 -44.93
C ALA A 796 -26.35 -15.88 -43.45
N TRP A 797 -25.26 -15.72 -42.68
CA TRP A 797 -25.25 -16.12 -41.27
C TRP A 797 -25.93 -15.11 -40.36
N SER A 798 -26.27 -13.92 -40.85
CA SER A 798 -27.09 -12.98 -40.09
C SER A 798 -28.55 -13.46 -39.91
N ASP A 799 -29.01 -14.40 -40.75
CA ASP A 799 -30.33 -15.03 -40.68
C ASP A 799 -30.29 -16.33 -39.85
N PRO A 800 -30.86 -16.36 -38.63
CA PRO A 800 -30.89 -17.58 -37.82
C PRO A 800 -31.65 -18.73 -38.46
N ALA A 801 -32.67 -18.45 -39.29
CA ALA A 801 -33.44 -19.48 -39.97
C ALA A 801 -32.62 -20.15 -41.08
N TYR A 802 -31.71 -19.42 -41.71
CA TYR A 802 -30.68 -19.99 -42.58
C TYR A 802 -29.78 -20.93 -41.80
N LEU A 803 -29.16 -20.45 -40.73
CA LEU A 803 -28.20 -21.22 -39.90
C LEU A 803 -28.81 -22.52 -39.35
N ASN A 804 -30.03 -22.45 -38.82
CA ASN A 804 -30.74 -23.63 -38.31
C ASN A 804 -31.02 -24.65 -39.44
N ARG A 805 -31.45 -24.17 -40.61
CA ARG A 805 -31.72 -25.05 -41.75
C ARG A 805 -30.48 -25.76 -42.28
N VAL A 806 -29.32 -25.09 -42.30
CA VAL A 806 -28.10 -25.65 -42.90
C VAL A 806 -27.24 -26.45 -41.92
N GLU A 807 -27.26 -26.11 -40.61
CA GLU A 807 -26.31 -26.69 -39.63
C GLU A 807 -26.95 -27.02 -38.26
N GLY A 808 -28.25 -26.79 -38.06
CA GLY A 808 -28.92 -26.86 -36.75
C GLY A 808 -28.77 -28.18 -35.99
N ASN A 809 -28.65 -29.31 -36.69
CA ASN A 809 -28.52 -30.65 -36.08
C ASN A 809 -27.10 -31.03 -35.65
N THR A 810 -26.09 -30.21 -35.98
CA THR A 810 -24.69 -30.52 -35.67
C THR A 810 -24.43 -30.43 -34.18
N ARG A 811 -23.84 -31.47 -33.58
CA ARG A 811 -23.49 -31.46 -32.14
C ARG A 811 -22.22 -30.66 -31.91
N VAL A 812 -22.30 -29.68 -31.03
CA VAL A 812 -21.21 -28.78 -30.64
C VAL A 812 -20.91 -28.87 -29.14
N SER A 813 -19.73 -28.39 -28.73
CA SER A 813 -19.34 -28.28 -27.32
C SER A 813 -19.34 -26.83 -26.88
N VAL A 814 -19.94 -26.53 -25.74
CA VAL A 814 -20.06 -25.16 -25.21
C VAL A 814 -19.48 -25.07 -23.81
N HIS A 815 -18.84 -23.94 -23.50
CA HIS A 815 -18.56 -23.52 -22.14
C HIS A 815 -19.83 -22.92 -21.55
N VAL A 816 -20.24 -23.42 -20.38
CA VAL A 816 -21.43 -22.95 -19.66
C VAL A 816 -20.99 -22.40 -18.30
N ALA A 817 -21.07 -21.08 -18.15
CA ALA A 817 -20.86 -20.39 -16.89
C ALA A 817 -22.20 -20.02 -16.26
N ARG A 818 -22.30 -20.05 -14.92
CA ARG A 818 -23.53 -19.72 -14.18
C ARG A 818 -23.35 -18.45 -13.38
N ASN A 819 -24.34 -17.57 -13.44
CA ASN A 819 -24.41 -16.32 -12.69
C ASN A 819 -23.19 -15.41 -12.89
N THR A 820 -22.51 -15.52 -14.03
CA THR A 820 -21.38 -14.68 -14.40
C THR A 820 -21.25 -14.56 -15.91
N GLU A 821 -20.88 -13.37 -16.35
CA GLU A 821 -20.62 -13.02 -17.74
C GLU A 821 -19.10 -13.00 -18.02
N LEU A 822 -18.29 -13.15 -16.96
CA LEU A 822 -16.84 -13.12 -16.98
C LEU A 822 -16.31 -14.55 -16.93
N LEU A 823 -15.89 -15.11 -18.06
CA LEU A 823 -15.29 -16.45 -18.09
C LEU A 823 -13.83 -16.38 -17.64
N ASP A 824 -13.46 -17.24 -16.69
CA ASP A 824 -12.12 -17.31 -16.10
C ASP A 824 -11.53 -18.72 -16.28
N PHE A 825 -10.43 -18.81 -17.03
CA PHE A 825 -9.73 -20.06 -17.28
C PHE A 825 -8.74 -20.46 -16.17
N VAL A 826 -8.31 -19.51 -15.34
CA VAL A 826 -7.41 -19.77 -14.21
C VAL A 826 -8.19 -20.48 -13.10
N THR A 827 -9.35 -19.95 -12.73
CA THR A 827 -10.25 -20.60 -11.74
C THR A 827 -11.20 -21.63 -12.34
N LYS A 828 -11.34 -21.65 -13.67
CA LYS A 828 -12.22 -22.55 -14.44
C LYS A 828 -13.67 -22.46 -13.99
N ASN A 829 -14.23 -21.25 -13.99
CA ASN A 829 -15.59 -20.96 -13.54
C ASN A 829 -16.72 -21.39 -14.51
N PHE A 830 -16.44 -22.33 -15.41
CA PHE A 830 -17.39 -22.84 -16.41
C PHE A 830 -17.29 -24.36 -16.52
N SER A 831 -18.40 -24.97 -16.95
CA SER A 831 -18.48 -26.40 -17.25
C SER A 831 -18.56 -26.65 -18.76
N PHE A 832 -18.37 -27.90 -19.18
CA PHE A 832 -18.50 -28.29 -20.59
C PHE A 832 -19.85 -28.98 -20.80
N GLN A 833 -20.59 -28.56 -21.82
CA GLN A 833 -21.81 -29.23 -22.26
C GLN A 833 -21.78 -29.51 -23.77
N HIS A 834 -22.50 -30.55 -24.20
CA HIS A 834 -22.65 -30.90 -25.61
C HIS A 834 -24.11 -30.71 -26.03
N VAL A 835 -24.33 -29.75 -26.92
CA VAL A 835 -25.65 -29.31 -27.38
C VAL A 835 -25.71 -29.36 -28.91
N SER A 836 -26.90 -29.32 -29.48
CA SER A 836 -27.07 -29.08 -30.92
C SER A 836 -26.75 -27.62 -31.26
N PHE A 837 -26.37 -27.39 -32.51
CA PHE A 837 -26.10 -26.04 -33.02
C PHE A 837 -27.34 -25.14 -32.89
N ASN A 838 -28.53 -25.69 -33.12
CA ASN A 838 -29.78 -24.96 -32.93
C ASN A 838 -30.01 -24.53 -31.48
N GLU A 839 -29.80 -25.43 -30.49
CA GLU A 839 -29.94 -25.08 -29.07
C GLU A 839 -28.99 -23.94 -28.65
N LEU A 840 -27.74 -23.96 -29.16
CA LEU A 840 -26.79 -22.87 -28.92
C LEU A 840 -27.27 -21.55 -29.55
N LEU A 841 -27.81 -21.58 -30.78
CA LEU A 841 -28.35 -20.39 -31.42
C LEU A 841 -29.56 -19.83 -30.68
N ASP A 842 -30.52 -20.69 -30.32
CA ASP A 842 -31.73 -20.32 -29.59
C ASP A 842 -31.35 -19.68 -28.24
N HIS A 843 -30.38 -20.26 -27.51
CA HIS A 843 -29.85 -19.68 -26.27
C HIS A 843 -29.22 -18.29 -26.52
N CYS A 844 -28.41 -18.14 -27.57
CA CYS A 844 -27.76 -16.87 -27.89
C CYS A 844 -28.77 -15.78 -28.29
N LEU A 845 -29.81 -16.14 -29.04
CA LEU A 845 -30.89 -15.24 -29.43
C LEU A 845 -31.71 -14.80 -28.23
N ALA A 846 -32.13 -15.75 -27.38
CA ALA A 846 -32.86 -15.46 -26.15
C ALA A 846 -32.07 -14.55 -25.21
N SER A 847 -30.77 -14.83 -25.03
CA SER A 847 -29.88 -14.00 -24.19
C SER A 847 -29.76 -12.57 -24.72
N SER A 848 -29.67 -12.41 -26.04
CA SER A 848 -29.58 -11.10 -26.69
C SER A 848 -30.88 -10.30 -26.56
N ALA A 849 -32.04 -10.97 -26.70
CA ALA A 849 -33.36 -10.35 -26.57
C ALA A 849 -33.65 -9.90 -25.12
N ALA A 850 -33.34 -10.76 -24.14
CA ALA A 850 -33.51 -10.44 -22.72
C ALA A 850 -32.70 -9.20 -22.30
N LEU A 851 -31.49 -9.03 -22.85
CA LEU A 851 -30.68 -7.84 -22.59
C LEU A 851 -31.32 -6.56 -23.15
N ALA A 852 -31.85 -6.62 -24.38
CA ALA A 852 -32.51 -5.49 -25.05
C ALA A 852 -33.77 -5.01 -24.31
N GLU A 853 -34.51 -5.91 -23.66
CA GLU A 853 -35.71 -5.57 -22.87
C GLU A 853 -35.39 -5.00 -21.48
N SER A 854 -34.25 -5.38 -20.88
CA SER A 854 -33.94 -5.12 -19.47
C SER A 854 -33.35 -3.74 -19.13
N GLY A 855 -33.18 -2.85 -20.12
CA GLY A 855 -32.67 -1.47 -20.02
C GLY A 855 -32.16 -1.02 -18.64
N ASN A 856 -30.93 -1.37 -18.28
CA ASN A 856 -30.17 -0.87 -17.11
C ASN A 856 -30.94 -0.73 -15.76
N LEU A 857 -31.91 -1.61 -15.46
CA LEU A 857 -32.53 -1.68 -14.13
C LEU A 857 -31.89 -2.81 -13.29
N PRO A 858 -31.14 -2.49 -12.21
CA PRO A 858 -30.61 -3.51 -11.30
C PRO A 858 -31.71 -3.87 -10.30
N GLY A 859 -32.54 -4.87 -10.61
CA GLY A 859 -33.55 -5.31 -9.65
C GLY A 859 -34.39 -6.49 -10.10
N LYS A 860 -34.20 -7.62 -9.40
CA LYS A 860 -34.94 -8.90 -9.44
C LYS A 860 -34.60 -9.86 -10.59
N LEU A 861 -33.63 -10.74 -10.35
CA LEU A 861 -33.52 -12.03 -11.07
C LEU A 861 -33.35 -13.14 -10.02
N ASN A 862 -34.39 -13.93 -9.84
CA ASN A 862 -34.45 -15.10 -8.94
C ASN A 862 -34.21 -16.42 -9.71
N GLU A 863 -33.59 -16.38 -10.90
CA GLU A 863 -33.30 -17.56 -11.72
C GLU A 863 -31.80 -17.66 -12.05
N GLU A 864 -31.25 -18.88 -12.04
CA GLU A 864 -29.86 -19.16 -12.42
C GLU A 864 -29.61 -18.79 -13.89
N ARG A 865 -28.88 -17.70 -14.14
CA ARG A 865 -28.57 -17.24 -15.51
C ARG A 865 -27.35 -17.98 -16.04
N GLU A 866 -27.48 -18.65 -17.18
CA GLU A 866 -26.35 -19.30 -17.86
C GLU A 866 -25.79 -18.44 -19.00
N THR A 867 -24.47 -18.49 -19.17
CA THR A 867 -23.74 -17.82 -20.26
C THR A 867 -22.98 -18.87 -21.06
N TRP A 868 -23.26 -18.94 -22.36
CA TRP A 868 -22.77 -19.98 -23.25
C TRP A 868 -21.75 -19.43 -24.26
N TYR A 869 -20.65 -20.14 -24.44
CA TYR A 869 -19.63 -19.85 -25.47
C TYR A 869 -19.24 -21.10 -26.23
N LEU A 870 -19.23 -21.05 -27.56
CA LEU A 870 -18.82 -22.18 -28.39
C LEU A 870 -17.33 -22.50 -28.21
N ARG A 871 -17.06 -23.68 -27.65
CA ARG A 871 -15.73 -24.26 -27.60
C ARG A 871 -15.45 -24.93 -28.95
N ALA A 872 -14.85 -24.18 -29.87
CA ALA A 872 -14.50 -24.66 -31.21
C ALA A 872 -13.52 -25.83 -31.16
N VAL A 873 -14.02 -27.06 -31.24
CA VAL A 873 -13.22 -28.30 -31.30
C VAL A 873 -13.57 -29.07 -32.57
N ALA A 874 -12.61 -29.85 -33.07
CA ALA A 874 -12.88 -30.78 -34.16
C ALA A 874 -13.89 -31.85 -33.76
N SER A 875 -14.62 -32.38 -34.74
CA SER A 875 -15.52 -33.53 -34.55
C SER A 875 -14.80 -34.72 -33.90
N ASN A 876 -13.50 -34.90 -34.18
CA ASN A 876 -12.62 -35.83 -33.48
C ASN A 876 -11.53 -35.10 -32.67
N MET A 877 -11.91 -34.63 -31.47
CA MET A 877 -11.04 -33.83 -30.59
C MET A 877 -9.76 -34.52 -30.08
N LYS A 878 -9.58 -35.84 -30.31
CA LYS A 878 -8.40 -36.59 -29.83
C LYS A 878 -7.22 -36.54 -30.79
N SER A 879 -7.46 -36.30 -32.08
CA SER A 879 -6.43 -36.39 -33.11
C SER A 879 -6.49 -35.27 -34.15
N GLU A 880 -7.54 -34.45 -34.15
CA GLU A 880 -7.76 -33.46 -35.20
C GLU A 880 -7.84 -32.04 -34.63
N ARG A 881 -7.31 -31.09 -35.40
CA ARG A 881 -7.41 -29.64 -35.16
C ARG A 881 -8.73 -29.12 -35.70
N ALA A 882 -9.34 -28.13 -35.07
CA ALA A 882 -10.61 -27.56 -35.53
C ALA A 882 -10.46 -26.94 -36.93
N ASN A 883 -11.42 -27.19 -37.81
CA ASN A 883 -11.42 -26.69 -39.17
C ASN A 883 -12.85 -26.49 -39.65
N ILE A 884 -13.30 -25.24 -39.79
CA ILE A 884 -14.68 -24.91 -40.17
C ILE A 884 -15.13 -25.58 -41.48
N TRP A 885 -14.26 -25.67 -42.49
CA TRP A 885 -14.60 -26.27 -43.78
C TRP A 885 -14.83 -27.78 -43.71
N ARG A 886 -14.28 -28.44 -42.68
CA ARG A 886 -14.50 -29.86 -42.41
C ARG A 886 -15.61 -30.08 -41.40
N ASP A 887 -15.63 -29.31 -40.32
CA ASP A 887 -16.44 -29.59 -39.13
C ASP A 887 -17.90 -29.10 -39.27
N PHE A 888 -18.17 -28.14 -40.16
CA PHE A 888 -19.51 -27.58 -40.41
C PHE A 888 -19.88 -27.66 -41.90
N GLN A 889 -20.51 -28.76 -42.30
CA GLN A 889 -20.71 -29.11 -43.72
C GLN A 889 -21.69 -28.19 -44.46
N GLY A 890 -22.68 -27.62 -43.75
CA GLY A 890 -23.64 -26.67 -44.28
C GLY A 890 -23.10 -25.24 -44.36
N LEU A 891 -22.05 -24.91 -43.60
CA LEU A 891 -21.44 -23.57 -43.56
C LEU A 891 -20.14 -23.44 -44.37
N LYS A 892 -19.53 -24.57 -44.77
CA LYS A 892 -18.18 -24.59 -45.38
C LYS A 892 -18.04 -23.73 -46.64
N ASP A 893 -19.08 -23.64 -47.47
CA ASP A 893 -19.02 -22.94 -48.75
C ASP A 893 -19.34 -21.44 -48.61
N ASP A 894 -19.81 -21.01 -47.42
CA ASP A 894 -20.21 -19.63 -47.17
C ASP A 894 -19.04 -18.72 -46.79
N PHE A 895 -18.11 -19.26 -46.00
CA PHE A 895 -16.93 -18.53 -45.52
C PHE A 895 -15.74 -18.78 -46.46
N VAL A 896 -15.28 -17.69 -47.06
CA VAL A 896 -14.09 -17.67 -47.92
C VAL A 896 -12.99 -16.91 -47.20
N LEU A 897 -11.80 -17.50 -47.15
CA LEU A 897 -10.63 -16.81 -46.62
C LEU A 897 -10.25 -15.66 -47.58
N PRO A 898 -10.01 -14.43 -47.09
CA PRO A 898 -9.76 -13.29 -47.97
C PRO A 898 -8.58 -13.54 -48.92
N SER A 899 -8.78 -13.28 -50.22
CA SER A 899 -7.85 -13.68 -51.29
C SER A 899 -6.41 -13.21 -51.05
N ALA A 900 -6.23 -12.01 -50.52
CA ALA A 900 -4.93 -11.43 -50.18
C ALA A 900 -4.13 -12.21 -49.11
N THR A 901 -4.78 -13.08 -48.35
CA THR A 901 -4.19 -13.83 -47.23
C THR A 901 -3.93 -15.30 -47.56
N VAL A 902 -4.54 -15.83 -48.61
CA VAL A 902 -4.60 -17.26 -48.93
C VAL A 902 -3.21 -17.88 -49.08
N ASP A 903 -2.33 -17.23 -49.84
CA ASP A 903 -0.99 -17.76 -50.14
C ASP A 903 -0.09 -17.85 -48.90
N HIS A 904 -0.38 -17.07 -47.86
CA HIS A 904 0.36 -17.08 -46.60
C HIS A 904 -0.28 -18.02 -45.57
N ILE A 905 -1.60 -17.98 -45.42
CA ILE A 905 -2.32 -18.73 -44.39
C ILE A 905 -2.47 -20.20 -44.79
N LYS A 906 -2.98 -20.49 -46.00
CA LYS A 906 -3.40 -21.85 -46.39
C LYS A 906 -2.26 -22.88 -46.32
N PRO A 907 -1.02 -22.60 -46.76
CA PRO A 907 0.08 -23.57 -46.67
C PRO A 907 0.56 -23.85 -45.25
N ARG A 908 0.26 -22.95 -44.30
CA ARG A 908 0.73 -23.01 -42.91
C ARG A 908 -0.41 -23.05 -41.91
N MET A 909 -1.63 -23.32 -42.36
CA MET A 909 -2.82 -23.26 -41.53
C MET A 909 -2.76 -24.36 -40.48
N HIS A 910 -2.93 -23.96 -39.22
CA HIS A 910 -2.96 -24.86 -38.09
C HIS A 910 -4.39 -25.26 -37.75
N GLN A 911 -5.28 -24.28 -37.55
CA GLN A 911 -6.69 -24.49 -37.22
C GLN A 911 -7.55 -23.32 -37.71
N ALA A 912 -8.84 -23.57 -37.95
CA ALA A 912 -9.84 -22.57 -38.31
C ALA A 912 -11.11 -22.80 -37.48
N CYS A 913 -11.29 -21.96 -36.46
CA CYS A 913 -12.26 -22.15 -35.40
C CYS A 913 -13.49 -21.23 -35.58
N LEU A 914 -14.69 -21.82 -35.65
CA LEU A 914 -15.94 -21.07 -35.51
C LEU A 914 -16.16 -20.68 -34.04
N ARG A 915 -16.42 -19.40 -33.76
CA ARG A 915 -16.74 -18.90 -32.41
C ARG A 915 -18.14 -18.29 -32.41
N ILE A 916 -18.95 -18.66 -31.41
CA ILE A 916 -20.31 -18.16 -31.21
C ILE A 916 -20.50 -17.79 -29.75
N SER A 917 -21.15 -16.65 -29.50
CA SER A 917 -21.47 -16.13 -28.18
C SER A 917 -22.59 -15.10 -28.26
N ALA A 918 -23.32 -14.88 -27.17
CA ALA A 918 -24.23 -13.74 -27.03
C ALA A 918 -23.73 -12.76 -25.97
N PRO A 919 -24.03 -11.46 -26.12
CA PRO A 919 -23.82 -10.51 -25.04
C PRO A 919 -24.76 -10.81 -23.88
N PRO A 920 -24.38 -10.47 -22.64
CA PRO A 920 -23.07 -9.98 -22.22
C PRO A 920 -22.09 -11.14 -21.93
N LEU A 921 -20.89 -11.11 -22.53
CA LEU A 921 -19.84 -12.12 -22.31
C LEU A 921 -18.44 -11.54 -22.50
N GLN A 922 -17.57 -11.75 -21.52
CA GLN A 922 -16.13 -11.45 -21.57
C GLN A 922 -15.31 -12.73 -21.45
N LEU A 923 -14.42 -12.96 -22.40
CA LEU A 923 -13.45 -14.05 -22.38
C LEU A 923 -12.18 -13.62 -21.65
N TRP A 924 -11.60 -14.55 -20.88
CA TRP A 924 -10.33 -14.32 -20.18
C TRP A 924 -9.21 -13.82 -21.12
N THR A 925 -8.34 -12.97 -20.59
CA THR A 925 -7.15 -12.52 -21.30
C THR A 925 -6.15 -13.67 -21.44
N HIS A 926 -5.69 -13.95 -22.65
CA HIS A 926 -4.68 -14.99 -22.93
C HIS A 926 -3.84 -14.63 -24.16
N TYR A 927 -2.75 -15.35 -24.38
CA TYR A 927 -1.97 -15.30 -25.62
C TYR A 927 -1.98 -16.66 -26.32
N ASP A 928 -1.80 -16.62 -27.64
CA ASP A 928 -1.59 -17.80 -28.48
C ASP A 928 -0.15 -17.87 -29.00
N THR A 929 0.35 -19.06 -29.30
CA THR A 929 1.72 -19.25 -29.83
C THR A 929 1.79 -19.19 -31.36
N LEU A 930 0.65 -19.02 -32.01
CA LEU A 930 0.48 -18.93 -33.46
C LEU A 930 -0.05 -17.54 -33.86
N ASP A 931 0.30 -17.11 -35.08
CA ASP A 931 -0.34 -15.95 -35.70
C ASP A 931 -1.80 -16.31 -36.01
N ASN A 932 -2.70 -15.35 -35.87
CA ASN A 932 -4.10 -15.58 -36.20
C ASN A 932 -4.80 -14.37 -36.83
N VAL A 933 -5.86 -14.66 -37.59
CA VAL A 933 -6.80 -13.67 -38.11
C VAL A 933 -8.19 -13.97 -37.56
N LEU A 934 -8.75 -13.00 -36.84
CA LEU A 934 -10.10 -13.02 -36.31
C LEU A 934 -11.04 -12.29 -37.28
N CYS A 935 -11.81 -13.06 -38.03
CA CYS A 935 -12.80 -12.59 -38.99
C CYS A 935 -14.18 -12.48 -38.34
N GLN A 936 -14.72 -11.27 -38.21
CA GLN A 936 -16.01 -11.02 -37.59
C GLN A 936 -17.13 -11.04 -38.65
N ILE A 937 -18.15 -11.88 -38.44
CA ILE A 937 -19.15 -12.18 -39.48
C ILE A 937 -20.54 -11.70 -39.08
N VAL A 938 -20.96 -11.93 -37.82
CA VAL A 938 -22.26 -11.50 -37.29
C VAL A 938 -22.05 -10.83 -35.95
N GLY A 939 -22.77 -9.74 -35.67
CA GLY A 939 -22.65 -8.99 -34.42
C GLY A 939 -21.31 -8.26 -34.28
N ARG A 940 -21.02 -7.73 -33.09
CA ARG A 940 -19.82 -6.94 -32.81
C ARG A 940 -19.01 -7.51 -31.65
N LYS A 941 -17.70 -7.30 -31.68
CA LYS A 941 -16.78 -7.62 -30.58
C LYS A 941 -15.86 -6.45 -30.30
N ARG A 942 -15.57 -6.22 -29.03
CA ARG A 942 -14.45 -5.37 -28.59
C ARG A 942 -13.28 -6.28 -28.24
N VAL A 943 -12.12 -6.01 -28.84
CA VAL A 943 -10.89 -6.74 -28.60
C VAL A 943 -9.87 -5.79 -27.99
N VAL A 944 -9.35 -6.16 -26.83
CA VAL A 944 -8.27 -5.44 -26.14
C VAL A 944 -7.02 -6.27 -26.20
N LEU A 945 -5.94 -5.75 -26.78
CA LEU A 945 -4.70 -6.46 -27.03
C LEU A 945 -3.54 -5.86 -26.24
N PHE A 946 -2.68 -6.69 -25.68
CA PHE A 946 -1.51 -6.27 -24.93
C PHE A 946 -0.23 -6.87 -25.57
N PRO A 947 0.85 -6.08 -25.68
CA PRO A 947 2.08 -6.59 -26.26
C PRO A 947 2.73 -7.66 -25.37
N PRO A 948 3.54 -8.57 -25.94
CA PRO A 948 4.25 -9.60 -25.18
C PRO A 948 5.10 -9.06 -24.01
N SER A 949 5.57 -7.79 -24.10
CA SER A 949 6.31 -7.13 -23.02
C SER A 949 5.53 -6.99 -21.72
N GLU A 950 4.19 -7.03 -21.77
CA GLU A 950 3.34 -6.92 -20.58
C GLU A 950 3.15 -8.24 -19.84
N TYR A 951 3.86 -9.32 -20.21
CA TYR A 951 3.75 -10.64 -19.56
C TYR A 951 3.76 -10.55 -18.02
N ASN A 952 4.70 -9.78 -17.46
CA ASN A 952 4.82 -9.60 -16.01
C ASN A 952 3.70 -8.75 -15.40
N ASN A 953 3.12 -7.83 -16.18
CA ASN A 953 2.07 -6.91 -15.75
C ASN A 953 0.66 -7.53 -15.82
N LEU A 954 0.50 -8.61 -16.58
CA LEU A 954 -0.76 -9.31 -16.81
C LEU A 954 -1.03 -10.48 -15.85
N TYR A 955 -0.15 -10.76 -14.88
CA TYR A 955 -0.36 -11.83 -13.88
C TYR A 955 -0.69 -13.19 -14.51
N ILE A 956 0.17 -13.62 -15.43
CA ILE A 956 -0.04 -14.82 -16.23
C ILE A 956 0.17 -16.09 -15.40
N SER A 957 -0.79 -17.00 -15.50
CA SER A 957 -0.73 -18.37 -15.00
C SER A 957 -0.93 -19.34 -16.18
N GLY A 958 0.12 -20.03 -16.59
CA GLY A 958 0.13 -20.77 -17.85
C GLY A 958 0.12 -19.80 -19.05
N SER A 959 -0.95 -19.82 -19.85
CA SER A 959 -1.15 -18.90 -20.98
C SER A 959 -2.22 -17.82 -20.73
N SER A 960 -2.84 -17.80 -19.54
CA SER A 960 -3.98 -16.95 -19.22
C SER A 960 -3.69 -16.00 -18.07
N SER A 961 -4.28 -14.81 -18.10
CA SER A 961 -4.21 -13.82 -17.02
C SER A 961 -5.14 -14.20 -15.87
N ALA A 962 -4.71 -13.91 -14.64
CA ALA A 962 -5.58 -13.94 -13.46
C ALA A 962 -6.52 -12.73 -13.35
N VAL A 963 -6.36 -11.70 -14.20
CA VAL A 963 -7.22 -10.51 -14.23
C VAL A 963 -8.45 -10.81 -15.08
N THR A 964 -9.60 -11.01 -14.42
CA THR A 964 -10.83 -11.49 -15.08
C THR A 964 -11.66 -10.37 -15.70
N ASN A 965 -11.78 -9.22 -15.04
CA ASN A 965 -12.51 -8.05 -15.54
C ASN A 965 -11.52 -6.95 -15.89
N ILE A 966 -11.29 -6.68 -17.18
CA ILE A 966 -10.30 -5.67 -17.60
C ILE A 966 -10.85 -4.25 -17.65
N ASP A 967 -12.18 -4.08 -17.57
CA ASP A 967 -12.84 -2.77 -17.54
C ASP A 967 -13.03 -2.26 -16.11
N LYS A 968 -13.15 -3.19 -15.17
CA LYS A 968 -13.15 -2.93 -13.72
C LYS A 968 -12.15 -3.86 -13.03
N PRO A 969 -10.85 -3.76 -13.39
CA PRO A 969 -9.84 -4.63 -12.81
C PRO A 969 -9.67 -4.32 -11.32
N ASP A 970 -9.50 -5.37 -10.53
CA ASP A 970 -9.16 -5.27 -9.12
C ASP A 970 -7.70 -4.82 -9.01
N TYR A 971 -7.46 -3.52 -9.15
CA TYR A 971 -6.12 -2.92 -9.04
C TYR A 971 -5.51 -3.10 -7.64
N MET A 972 -6.34 -3.42 -6.64
CA MET A 972 -5.89 -3.75 -5.30
C MET A 972 -5.26 -5.15 -5.24
N ARG A 973 -5.74 -6.09 -6.06
CA ARG A 973 -5.16 -7.44 -6.24
C ARG A 973 -4.11 -7.49 -7.35
N PHE A 974 -4.27 -6.68 -8.39
CA PHE A 974 -3.46 -6.70 -9.62
C PHE A 974 -2.89 -5.31 -9.96
N PRO A 975 -2.09 -4.68 -9.09
CA PRO A 975 -1.63 -3.30 -9.27
C PRO A 975 -0.83 -3.06 -10.55
N ARG A 976 -0.02 -4.03 -11.01
CA ARG A 976 0.76 -3.91 -12.26
C ARG A 976 -0.10 -3.89 -13.52
N PHE A 977 -1.38 -4.26 -13.42
CA PHE A 977 -2.29 -4.27 -14.57
C PHE A 977 -2.54 -2.85 -15.11
N ILE A 978 -2.27 -1.81 -14.31
CA ILE A 978 -2.32 -0.42 -14.77
C ILE A 978 -1.31 -0.16 -15.88
N ASP A 979 -0.10 -0.73 -15.78
CA ASP A 979 0.95 -0.56 -16.79
C ASP A 979 0.61 -1.37 -18.05
N ALA A 980 0.09 -2.59 -17.89
CA ALA A 980 -0.46 -3.35 -19.01
C ALA A 980 -1.55 -2.55 -19.74
N SER A 981 -2.46 -1.92 -19.01
CA SER A 981 -3.56 -1.12 -19.59
C SER A 981 -3.07 0.09 -20.38
N ARG A 982 -1.95 0.72 -19.99
CA ARG A 982 -1.34 1.85 -20.71
C ARG A 982 -0.75 1.43 -22.06
N HIS A 983 -0.24 0.22 -22.15
CA HIS A 983 0.33 -0.34 -23.38
C HIS A 983 -0.71 -1.08 -24.25
N ALA A 984 -1.93 -1.25 -23.74
CA ALA A 984 -3.00 -1.93 -24.44
C ALA A 984 -3.46 -1.17 -25.70
N LEU A 985 -3.78 -1.94 -26.74
CA LEU A 985 -4.49 -1.50 -27.92
C LEU A 985 -5.93 -1.98 -27.86
N GLU A 986 -6.87 -1.22 -28.44
CA GLU A 986 -8.28 -1.58 -28.47
C GLU A 986 -8.86 -1.41 -29.88
N VAL A 987 -9.75 -2.32 -30.26
CA VAL A 987 -10.53 -2.22 -31.49
C VAL A 987 -11.90 -2.85 -31.32
N GLU A 988 -12.92 -2.17 -31.84
CA GLU A 988 -14.22 -2.79 -32.08
C GLU A 988 -14.27 -3.31 -33.53
N ILE A 989 -14.64 -4.57 -33.69
CA ILE A 989 -14.81 -5.24 -34.98
C ILE A 989 -16.29 -5.60 -35.18
N GLY A 990 -16.79 -5.34 -36.39
CA GLY A 990 -18.14 -5.65 -36.84
C GLY A 990 -18.15 -6.59 -38.04
N PRO A 991 -19.35 -6.90 -38.59
CA PRO A 991 -19.50 -7.76 -39.76
C PRO A 991 -18.63 -7.28 -40.93
N GLY A 992 -17.73 -8.13 -41.44
CA GLY A 992 -16.81 -7.81 -42.54
C GLY A 992 -15.42 -7.36 -42.09
N ASP A 993 -15.17 -7.18 -40.79
CA ASP A 993 -13.85 -6.80 -40.28
C ASP A 993 -12.96 -8.02 -39.99
N MET A 994 -11.66 -7.88 -40.28
CA MET A 994 -10.63 -8.89 -40.00
C MET A 994 -9.52 -8.29 -39.14
N LEU A 995 -9.26 -8.88 -37.97
CA LEU A 995 -8.17 -8.48 -37.07
C LEU A 995 -7.01 -9.48 -37.15
N PHE A 996 -5.82 -9.03 -37.55
CA PHE A 996 -4.59 -9.81 -37.44
C PHE A 996 -4.01 -9.67 -36.03
N ILE A 997 -3.80 -10.80 -35.36
CA ILE A 997 -3.21 -10.91 -34.02
C ILE A 997 -1.90 -11.68 -34.14
N PRO A 998 -0.74 -11.03 -33.92
CA PRO A 998 0.53 -11.73 -33.92
C PRO A 998 0.64 -12.73 -32.77
N ALA A 999 1.40 -13.80 -32.97
CA ALA A 999 1.77 -14.74 -31.92
C ALA A 999 2.34 -14.00 -30.69
N LEU A 1000 2.00 -14.50 -29.51
CA LEU A 1000 2.36 -13.99 -28.18
C LEU A 1000 1.67 -12.69 -27.75
N TRP A 1001 0.88 -12.06 -28.62
CA TRP A 1001 0.04 -10.93 -28.18
C TRP A 1001 -1.10 -11.44 -27.33
N PHE A 1002 -1.21 -10.86 -26.13
CA PHE A 1002 -2.33 -11.15 -25.26
C PHE A 1002 -3.56 -10.44 -25.78
N HIS A 1003 -4.72 -11.06 -25.68
CA HIS A 1003 -5.96 -10.48 -26.12
C HIS A 1003 -7.12 -10.87 -25.21
N HIS A 1004 -8.04 -9.94 -25.03
CA HIS A 1004 -9.26 -10.07 -24.25
C HIS A 1004 -10.44 -9.70 -25.15
N ILE A 1005 -11.47 -10.54 -25.18
CA ILE A 1005 -12.59 -10.39 -26.11
C ILE A 1005 -13.88 -10.18 -25.34
N THR A 1006 -14.59 -9.10 -25.66
CA THR A 1006 -15.91 -8.80 -25.14
C THR A 1006 -16.93 -8.83 -26.28
N THR A 1007 -18.00 -9.62 -26.11
CA THR A 1007 -19.12 -9.65 -27.06
C THR A 1007 -20.05 -8.46 -26.75
N LEU A 1008 -20.25 -7.59 -27.74
CA LEU A 1008 -21.01 -6.35 -27.59
C LEU A 1008 -22.51 -6.54 -27.88
N GLU A 1009 -23.32 -5.62 -27.37
CA GLU A 1009 -24.77 -5.61 -27.50
C GLU A 1009 -25.26 -5.40 -28.95
N GLY A 1010 -26.46 -5.93 -29.25
CA GLY A 1010 -27.17 -5.77 -30.52
C GLY A 1010 -27.71 -7.08 -31.12
N SER A 1011 -26.90 -8.15 -31.09
CA SER A 1011 -27.27 -9.49 -31.58
C SER A 1011 -26.32 -10.56 -31.00
N TYR A 1012 -26.59 -11.84 -31.26
CA TYR A 1012 -25.56 -12.88 -31.14
C TYR A 1012 -24.36 -12.56 -32.04
N SER A 1013 -23.20 -13.07 -31.67
CA SER A 1013 -21.93 -12.80 -32.34
C SER A 1013 -21.31 -14.08 -32.88
N MET A 1014 -20.92 -14.05 -34.16
CA MET A 1014 -20.24 -15.14 -34.85
C MET A 1014 -18.96 -14.65 -35.52
N SER A 1015 -17.88 -15.38 -35.35
CA SER A 1015 -16.57 -15.09 -35.97
C SER A 1015 -15.84 -16.37 -36.34
N VAL A 1016 -14.99 -16.32 -37.36
CA VAL A 1016 -14.04 -17.39 -37.67
C VAL A 1016 -12.65 -16.91 -37.29
N ASN A 1017 -11.97 -17.65 -36.40
CA ASN A 1017 -10.58 -17.36 -36.03
C ASN A 1017 -9.65 -18.39 -36.69
N VAL A 1018 -8.78 -17.95 -37.59
CA VAL A 1018 -7.87 -18.80 -38.35
C VAL A 1018 -6.44 -18.61 -37.86
N PHE A 1019 -5.81 -19.70 -37.43
CA PHE A 1019 -4.46 -19.72 -36.87
C PHE A 1019 -3.51 -20.38 -37.86
N PHE A 1020 -2.31 -19.83 -37.99
CA PHE A 1020 -1.29 -20.34 -38.91
C PHE A 1020 0.12 -20.22 -38.32
N GLU A 1021 0.98 -21.12 -38.76
CA GLU A 1021 2.33 -21.30 -38.27
C GLU A 1021 3.27 -20.25 -38.88
N ARG A 1022 3.92 -19.47 -38.01
CA ARG A 1022 4.93 -18.48 -38.43
C ARG A 1022 6.22 -19.16 -38.89
N LEU A 1023 6.63 -20.19 -38.15
CA LEU A 1023 7.82 -21.00 -38.43
C LEU A 1023 7.46 -22.24 -39.26
N PRO A 1024 8.45 -22.94 -39.84
CA PRO A 1024 8.22 -24.24 -40.47
C PRO A 1024 7.49 -25.23 -39.55
N HIS A 1025 6.59 -26.04 -40.12
CA HIS A 1025 5.74 -26.99 -39.37
C HIS A 1025 6.52 -27.93 -38.43
N ALA A 1026 7.74 -28.29 -38.81
CA ALA A 1026 8.60 -29.18 -38.03
C ALA A 1026 9.02 -28.59 -36.67
N ASP A 1027 8.96 -27.26 -36.52
CA ASP A 1027 9.37 -26.57 -35.30
C ASP A 1027 8.28 -26.57 -34.23
N TYR A 1028 7.02 -26.84 -34.59
CA TYR A 1028 5.88 -26.87 -33.66
C TYR A 1028 5.65 -28.29 -33.09
N ASP A 1029 5.01 -28.37 -31.92
CA ASP A 1029 4.62 -29.66 -31.34
C ASP A 1029 3.49 -30.29 -32.18
N LYS A 1030 3.76 -31.45 -32.78
CA LYS A 1030 2.79 -32.22 -33.57
C LYS A 1030 1.56 -32.66 -32.77
N LYS A 1031 1.67 -32.72 -31.44
CA LYS A 1031 0.57 -33.04 -30.52
C LYS A 1031 -0.13 -31.78 -30.00
N ASP A 1032 0.24 -30.59 -30.47
CA ASP A 1032 -0.55 -29.40 -30.21
C ASP A 1032 -1.74 -29.36 -31.16
N LEU A 1033 -2.92 -29.60 -30.60
CA LEU A 1033 -4.19 -29.54 -31.30
C LEU A 1033 -4.84 -28.16 -31.23
N TYR A 1034 -4.42 -27.33 -30.25
CA TYR A 1034 -5.08 -26.08 -29.91
C TYR A 1034 -4.24 -24.85 -30.25
N GLY A 1035 -2.96 -25.04 -30.60
CA GLY A 1035 -2.04 -23.95 -30.96
C GLY A 1035 -1.62 -23.10 -29.76
N ASN A 1036 -1.56 -23.70 -28.56
CA ASN A 1036 -1.28 -23.00 -27.30
C ASN A 1036 -0.04 -23.53 -26.57
N LYS A 1037 0.73 -24.43 -27.18
CA LYS A 1037 2.01 -24.88 -26.63
C LYS A 1037 3.14 -24.02 -27.16
N ASP A 1038 4.10 -23.74 -26.27
CA ASP A 1038 5.36 -23.12 -26.65
C ASP A 1038 6.08 -24.00 -27.68
N ILE A 1039 6.78 -23.35 -28.61
CA ILE A 1039 7.67 -24.02 -29.56
C ILE A 1039 8.69 -24.86 -28.76
N PRO A 1040 8.87 -26.17 -29.06
CA PRO A 1040 9.81 -27.05 -28.39
C PRO A 1040 11.21 -26.47 -28.19
N ALA A 1041 11.73 -25.72 -29.15
CA ALA A 1041 13.02 -25.02 -29.02
C ALA A 1041 13.02 -23.98 -27.89
N ALA A 1042 12.01 -23.12 -27.82
CA ALA A 1042 11.85 -22.13 -26.74
C ALA A 1042 11.65 -22.81 -25.38
N SER A 1043 10.88 -23.91 -25.32
CA SER A 1043 10.73 -24.72 -24.12
C SER A 1043 12.05 -25.31 -23.63
N ARG A 1044 12.88 -25.86 -24.54
CA ARG A 1044 14.22 -26.38 -24.21
C ARG A 1044 15.15 -25.26 -23.74
N LEU A 1045 15.10 -24.09 -24.37
CA LEU A 1045 15.88 -22.92 -23.95
C LEU A 1045 15.50 -22.50 -22.53
N ARG A 1046 14.19 -22.31 -22.25
CA ARG A 1046 13.70 -22.00 -20.90
C ARG A 1046 14.14 -23.03 -19.87
N ALA A 1047 13.98 -24.32 -20.18
CA ALA A 1047 14.43 -25.40 -19.30
C ALA A 1047 15.94 -25.37 -19.05
N GLY A 1048 16.74 -25.06 -20.09
CA GLY A 1048 18.19 -24.90 -20.00
C GLY A 1048 18.60 -23.73 -19.10
N ILE A 1049 17.93 -22.57 -19.24
CA ILE A 1049 18.14 -21.40 -18.38
C ILE A 1049 17.82 -21.74 -16.92
N VAL A 1050 16.64 -22.32 -16.66
CA VAL A 1050 16.23 -22.71 -15.30
C VAL A 1050 17.20 -23.72 -14.70
N LYS A 1051 17.65 -24.70 -15.49
CA LYS A 1051 18.64 -25.69 -15.05
C LYS A 1051 19.97 -25.03 -14.68
N LYS A 1052 20.51 -24.16 -15.53
CA LYS A 1052 21.74 -23.39 -15.28
C LYS A 1052 21.64 -22.54 -14.00
N VAL A 1053 20.51 -21.86 -13.80
CA VAL A 1053 20.27 -21.08 -12.58
C VAL A 1053 20.24 -21.98 -11.34
N LYS A 1054 19.56 -23.14 -11.41
CA LYS A 1054 19.58 -24.12 -10.30
C LYS A 1054 20.98 -24.66 -10.01
N GLU A 1055 21.78 -24.93 -11.04
CA GLU A 1055 23.18 -25.34 -10.89
C GLU A 1055 24.01 -24.25 -10.21
N MET A 1056 23.91 -22.99 -10.64
CA MET A 1056 24.59 -21.84 -10.00
C MET A 1056 24.16 -21.65 -8.54
N ILE A 1057 22.87 -21.82 -8.22
CA ILE A 1057 22.35 -21.78 -6.84
C ILE A 1057 22.96 -22.92 -6.00
N SER A 1058 23.11 -24.11 -6.58
CA SER A 1058 23.73 -25.24 -5.87
C SER A 1058 25.24 -25.08 -5.67
N GLU A 1059 25.93 -24.37 -6.57
CA GLU A 1059 27.36 -24.07 -6.49
C GLU A 1059 27.65 -22.94 -5.48
N THR A 1060 26.79 -21.92 -5.39
CA THR A 1060 26.91 -20.81 -4.42
C THR A 1060 26.69 -21.23 -2.95
N ALA A 1061 26.06 -22.39 -2.71
CA ALA A 1061 25.98 -23.01 -1.39
C ALA A 1061 27.34 -23.55 -0.87
N VAL A 1062 28.42 -23.45 -1.66
CA VAL A 1062 29.77 -23.95 -1.34
C VAL A 1062 30.77 -22.81 -1.05
N GLU A 1063 30.38 -21.55 -1.28
CA GLU A 1063 31.25 -20.40 -1.04
C GLU A 1063 31.60 -20.26 0.45
N ARG A 1064 32.89 -20.01 0.69
CA ARG A 1064 33.47 -20.00 2.03
C ARG A 1064 34.07 -18.63 2.33
N THR A 1065 33.83 -18.16 3.54
CA THR A 1065 34.53 -16.99 4.09
C THR A 1065 36.04 -17.26 4.18
N SER A 1066 36.84 -16.22 4.38
CA SER A 1066 38.31 -16.32 4.40
C SER A 1066 38.86 -17.26 5.50
N ASP A 1067 38.05 -17.59 6.51
CA ASP A 1067 38.39 -18.58 7.55
C ASP A 1067 37.99 -20.03 7.18
N GLY A 1068 37.47 -20.25 5.97
CA GLY A 1068 37.06 -21.55 5.45
C GLY A 1068 35.65 -21.99 5.85
N LYS A 1069 34.87 -21.20 6.59
CA LYS A 1069 33.48 -21.53 6.92
C LYS A 1069 32.55 -21.22 5.76
N ALA A 1070 31.60 -22.12 5.50
CA ALA A 1070 30.55 -21.90 4.51
C ALA A 1070 29.70 -20.68 4.88
N LEU A 1071 29.22 -19.95 3.86
CA LEU A 1071 28.28 -18.86 4.05
C LEU A 1071 26.99 -19.36 4.74
N THR A 1072 26.44 -18.54 5.63
CA THR A 1072 25.17 -18.87 6.30
C THR A 1072 24.01 -18.80 5.29
N PRO A 1073 22.94 -19.59 5.49
CA PRO A 1073 21.79 -19.60 4.57
C PRO A 1073 21.20 -18.21 4.28
N ASP A 1074 21.19 -17.33 5.28
CA ASP A 1074 20.67 -15.96 5.13
C ASP A 1074 21.52 -15.12 4.15
N LEU A 1075 22.85 -15.30 4.13
CA LEU A 1075 23.75 -14.59 3.22
C LEU A 1075 23.65 -15.13 1.79
N VAL A 1076 23.47 -16.45 1.66
CA VAL A 1076 23.21 -17.10 0.36
C VAL A 1076 21.87 -16.61 -0.19
N GLU A 1077 20.81 -16.61 0.62
CA GLU A 1077 19.50 -16.08 0.21
C GLU A 1077 19.59 -14.61 -0.22
N PHE A 1078 20.32 -13.79 0.53
CA PHE A 1078 20.51 -12.38 0.22
C PHE A 1078 21.23 -12.17 -1.12
N ALA A 1079 22.34 -12.89 -1.35
CA ALA A 1079 23.08 -12.83 -2.62
C ALA A 1079 22.23 -13.30 -3.81
N LEU A 1080 21.41 -14.34 -3.62
CA LEU A 1080 20.50 -14.82 -4.65
C LEU A 1080 19.41 -13.80 -4.99
N ARG A 1081 18.89 -13.08 -4.00
CA ARG A 1081 17.91 -12.00 -4.22
C ARG A 1081 18.52 -10.84 -5.00
N GLN A 1082 19.78 -10.46 -4.71
CA GLN A 1082 20.50 -9.45 -5.48
C GLN A 1082 20.75 -9.90 -6.93
N ALA A 1083 21.22 -11.14 -7.12
CA ALA A 1083 21.43 -11.69 -8.46
C ALA A 1083 20.13 -11.76 -9.27
N LEU A 1084 18.99 -12.08 -8.64
CA LEU A 1084 17.68 -12.05 -9.29
C LEU A 1084 17.28 -10.63 -9.71
N GLN A 1085 17.57 -9.63 -8.87
CA GLN A 1085 17.33 -8.23 -9.21
C GLN A 1085 18.20 -7.80 -10.40
N ASP A 1086 19.49 -8.13 -10.39
CA ASP A 1086 20.40 -7.81 -11.50
C ASP A 1086 19.98 -8.53 -12.81
N LEU A 1087 19.53 -9.78 -12.73
CA LEU A 1087 19.02 -10.52 -13.88
C LEU A 1087 17.70 -9.94 -14.41
N MET A 1088 16.86 -9.37 -13.54
CA MET A 1088 15.67 -8.64 -13.96
C MET A 1088 16.04 -7.34 -14.68
N GLU A 1089 17.03 -6.60 -14.18
CA GLU A 1089 17.56 -5.41 -14.87
C GLU A 1089 18.13 -5.79 -16.26
N VAL A 1090 18.90 -6.88 -16.35
CA VAL A 1090 19.42 -7.38 -17.64
C VAL A 1090 18.30 -7.83 -18.58
N ALA A 1091 17.23 -8.45 -18.05
CA ALA A 1091 16.09 -8.86 -18.87
C ALA A 1091 15.32 -7.66 -19.44
N ASP A 1092 15.14 -6.62 -18.63
CA ASP A 1092 14.54 -5.36 -19.05
C ASP A 1092 15.41 -4.67 -20.12
N ASP A 1093 16.74 -4.67 -19.95
CA ASP A 1093 17.70 -4.15 -20.93
C ASP A 1093 17.69 -4.93 -22.27
N MET A 1094 17.56 -6.26 -22.23
CA MET A 1094 17.42 -7.08 -23.44
C MET A 1094 16.12 -6.76 -24.20
N CYS A 1095 15.03 -6.48 -23.49
CA CYS A 1095 13.78 -6.04 -24.10
C CYS A 1095 13.88 -4.64 -24.72
N THR A 1096 14.74 -3.76 -24.19
CA THR A 1096 15.04 -2.45 -24.76
C THR A 1096 15.95 -2.56 -25.98
N ALA A 1097 16.93 -3.47 -25.98
CA ALA A 1097 17.87 -3.67 -27.09
C ALA A 1097 17.29 -4.38 -28.33
N LEU A 1098 16.13 -5.04 -28.19
CA LEU A 1098 15.41 -5.73 -29.27
C LEU A 1098 14.31 -4.87 -29.93
N ARG A 1099 14.11 -3.64 -29.45
CA ARG A 1099 13.25 -2.60 -30.07
C ARG A 1099 14.09 -1.71 -30.96
#